data_AF-A0A6A6N7T6-F1
#
_entry.id   AF-A0A6A6N7T6-F1
#
_cell.length_a   1.000
_cell.length_b   1.000
_cell.length_c   1.000
_cell.angle_alpha   90.00
_cell.angle_beta   90.00
_cell.angle_gamma   90.00
#
_symmetry.space_group_name_H-M   'P 1'
#
loop_
_entity.id
_entity.type
_entity.pdbx_description
1 polymer ?
#
loop_
_entity_poly.entity_id
_entity_poly.type
_entity_poly.pdbx_seq_one_letter_code
_entity_poly.pdbx_strand_id
1 'polypeptide(L)'
;MVSSSTSLPPSKEDQYSDKWVEGDPNRRAKWWYSTFHIVTAMIDAGVLSLPYAMAYLGWGPGTMVLALSWCMTLNTMWQMIQLHECVPGTRFDRYLDLGRHAFEPKLGPWIVLPQQLIVQVGCDIVYMVTGRKCLKKFVEMTCATYTPIRQSYWILICGGIHFFLSQLPNFNSVAGVSLAAAIMSLSYSTIAWIGCLSHGRVDNVSYEYKNTSRADFMFLVFNAMGQMSCAFTGHAVVLEIQATIPSTPEKPSKIPMWKGAVGAYFINAICYLPVALIGYWAFGQDVDDNVLIALKRPAWLIATANLMVLIHVIGSYQEEQSSVEKWTEGDPARRAKWWYSTFHTVTAMIGAGVLSLPYAMAYLGWGPGTMVLALSWCMTLNTMWQMIQLHECVPGTRFDRYIDLGRHAFGPKLGPWIVLPQQLIVQVGCDIVYMVTGGKCLKKFMEMACATCTPIRQSYWILIFGGIHFFLSQLPNFNSVAGVSLAAAIMSLSYSTIAWVGCLGHGQINNVSYAYKHTSTADYMFRVFNALGQISFAFAGHAVVLEIQATIPSTPEKPSKIPMWKGAIGAYFINAICYFPVALIGYWAFGQDVDDNVLMALKRPGWLIASANLMVVVHVIGSYQVYAMPVFAMLERMMIKRLNFPPGIALRLVTRSAYVALTLFIGVTFPFFGDLLGFFGGFGFAPTSYFLPSIMWLIIKKPERLSTKWFINWASIFTGVFIMVASTIGGFRNIVTDASTYRFYT
;
A
#
# COMPACT_ATOMS: atom_id res chain seq x y z
N MET A 1 -43.10 -42.76 11.86
CA MET A 1 -43.08 -41.85 13.02
C MET A 1 -41.63 -41.61 13.39
N VAL A 2 -41.20 -40.36 13.33
CA VAL A 2 -39.83 -39.89 13.59
C VAL A 2 -39.52 -40.03 15.08
N SER A 3 -38.42 -40.69 15.43
CA SER A 3 -37.89 -40.68 16.80
C SER A 3 -37.09 -39.39 17.03
N SER A 4 -37.63 -38.51 17.86
CA SER A 4 -36.96 -37.30 18.33
C SER A 4 -35.93 -37.63 19.41
N SER A 5 -34.65 -37.60 19.08
CA SER A 5 -33.59 -37.43 20.08
C SER A 5 -33.49 -35.94 20.44
N THR A 6 -34.13 -35.54 21.54
CA THR A 6 -33.91 -34.25 22.19
C THR A 6 -32.47 -34.16 22.66
N SER A 7 -31.64 -33.41 21.94
CA SER A 7 -30.35 -32.95 22.45
C SER A 7 -30.61 -31.90 23.55
N LEU A 8 -30.05 -32.17 24.73
CA LEU A 8 -29.96 -31.17 25.81
C LEU A 8 -29.24 -29.91 25.28
N PRO A 9 -29.60 -28.71 25.76
CA PRO A 9 -28.87 -27.50 25.42
C PRO A 9 -27.40 -27.65 25.87
N PRO A 10 -26.42 -27.21 25.06
CA PRO A 10 -25.01 -27.32 25.39
C PRO A 10 -24.72 -26.64 26.74
N SER A 11 -23.85 -27.26 27.53
CA SER A 11 -23.43 -26.73 28.83
C SER A 11 -22.73 -25.38 28.63
N LYS A 12 -22.74 -24.49 29.63
CA LYS A 12 -22.16 -23.13 29.51
C LYS A 12 -20.66 -23.11 29.15
N GLU A 13 -19.95 -24.22 29.29
CA GLU A 13 -18.55 -24.40 28.86
C GLU A 13 -18.40 -24.62 27.35
N ASP A 14 -19.42 -25.16 26.68
CA ASP A 14 -19.37 -25.57 25.27
C ASP A 14 -19.42 -24.40 24.26
N GLN A 15 -19.60 -23.15 24.72
CA GLN A 15 -19.85 -22.00 23.83
C GLN A 15 -18.60 -21.18 23.47
N TYR A 16 -17.47 -21.42 24.15
CA TYR A 16 -16.27 -20.55 24.07
C TYR A 16 -14.95 -21.31 23.83
N SER A 17 -15.01 -22.59 23.51
CA SER A 17 -13.83 -23.43 23.35
C SER A 17 -13.94 -24.33 22.14
N ASP A 18 -12.83 -24.54 21.44
CA ASP A 18 -12.80 -25.41 20.27
C ASP A 18 -12.66 -26.87 20.72
N LYS A 19 -13.65 -27.71 20.39
CA LYS A 19 -13.63 -29.15 20.74
C LYS A 19 -12.60 -29.86 19.88
N TRP A 20 -11.94 -30.85 20.46
CA TRP A 20 -10.95 -31.64 19.72
C TRP A 20 -11.56 -32.32 18.47
N VAL A 21 -10.97 -32.07 17.30
CA VAL A 21 -11.34 -32.73 16.03
C VAL A 21 -10.11 -33.40 15.43
N GLU A 22 -10.17 -34.71 15.27
CA GLU A 22 -9.10 -35.50 14.67
C GLU A 22 -9.00 -35.21 13.16
N GLY A 23 -7.81 -34.87 12.67
CA GLY A 23 -7.55 -34.69 11.23
C GLY A 23 -7.90 -33.32 10.62
N ASP A 24 -7.96 -32.25 11.41
CA ASP A 24 -8.22 -30.89 10.88
C ASP A 24 -7.18 -30.48 9.79
N PRO A 25 -7.60 -30.27 8.52
CA PRO A 25 -6.70 -29.94 7.42
C PRO A 25 -6.02 -28.55 7.55
N ASN A 26 -6.46 -27.71 8.49
CA ASN A 26 -5.89 -26.41 8.79
C ASN A 26 -4.69 -26.48 9.77
N ARG A 27 -4.49 -27.60 10.47
CA ARG A 27 -3.48 -27.75 11.53
C ARG A 27 -2.29 -28.58 11.06
N ARG A 28 -1.37 -27.95 10.31
CA ARG A 28 -0.19 -28.61 9.69
C ARG A 28 1.16 -28.02 10.13
N ALA A 29 1.18 -27.11 11.10
CA ALA A 29 2.41 -26.41 11.50
C ALA A 29 3.40 -27.34 12.22
N LYS A 30 4.69 -27.23 11.87
CA LYS A 30 5.79 -27.94 12.54
C LYS A 30 6.31 -27.12 13.73
N TRP A 31 7.01 -27.74 14.69
CA TRP A 31 7.52 -27.02 15.87
C TRP A 31 8.43 -25.82 15.53
N TRP A 32 9.31 -25.93 14.53
CA TRP A 32 10.21 -24.84 14.15
C TRP A 32 9.48 -23.62 13.55
N TYR A 33 8.26 -23.81 13.07
CA TYR A 33 7.42 -22.72 12.60
C TYR A 33 7.00 -21.82 13.77
N SER A 34 6.62 -22.42 14.90
CA SER A 34 6.32 -21.67 16.12
C SER A 34 7.52 -20.86 16.60
N THR A 35 8.76 -21.36 16.44
CA THR A 35 9.98 -20.60 16.73
C THR A 35 10.04 -19.29 15.96
N PHE A 36 9.86 -19.30 14.64
CA PHE A 36 9.96 -18.07 13.84
C PHE A 36 8.84 -17.07 14.17
N HIS A 37 7.62 -17.54 14.40
CA HIS A 37 6.51 -16.64 14.79
C HIS A 37 6.71 -16.01 16.16
N ILE A 38 7.19 -16.79 17.12
CA ILE A 38 7.53 -16.27 18.45
C ILE A 38 8.69 -15.28 18.34
N VAL A 39 9.71 -15.56 17.52
CA VAL A 39 10.79 -14.60 17.22
C VAL A 39 10.24 -13.33 16.58
N THR A 40 9.31 -13.39 15.62
CA THR A 40 8.71 -12.19 15.02
C THR A 40 7.88 -11.39 16.02
N ALA A 41 7.17 -12.07 16.93
CA ALA A 41 6.34 -11.43 17.94
C ALA A 41 7.16 -10.83 19.10
N MET A 42 8.38 -11.33 19.33
CA MET A 42 9.28 -10.86 20.37
C MET A 42 10.36 -9.90 19.86
N ILE A 43 10.82 -10.06 18.60
CA ILE A 43 11.79 -9.15 18.00
C ILE A 43 11.08 -7.98 17.32
N ASP A 44 10.99 -6.87 18.06
CA ASP A 44 10.51 -5.60 17.56
C ASP A 44 11.62 -4.54 17.49
N ALA A 45 11.26 -3.36 16.97
CA ALA A 45 12.19 -2.24 16.83
C ALA A 45 12.69 -1.68 18.19
N GLY A 46 12.09 -2.10 19.31
CA GLY A 46 12.49 -1.78 20.67
C GLY A 46 13.87 -2.33 21.05
N VAL A 47 14.39 -3.37 20.39
CA VAL A 47 15.79 -3.82 20.58
C VAL A 47 16.81 -2.70 20.40
N LEU A 48 16.51 -1.75 19.51
CA LEU A 48 17.39 -0.63 19.17
C LEU A 48 17.43 0.44 20.27
N SER A 49 16.45 0.44 21.16
CA SER A 49 16.40 1.31 22.35
C SER A 49 17.04 0.69 23.60
N LEU A 50 17.43 -0.60 23.56
CA LEU A 50 18.03 -1.26 24.72
C LEU A 50 19.31 -0.57 25.25
N PRO A 51 20.24 -0.09 24.39
CA PRO A 51 21.38 0.70 24.86
C PRO A 51 20.97 1.97 25.60
N TYR A 52 19.91 2.62 25.13
CA TYR A 52 19.35 3.81 25.76
C TYR A 52 18.77 3.51 27.13
N ALA A 53 18.04 2.39 27.29
CA ALA A 53 17.58 1.93 28.60
C ALA A 53 18.75 1.60 29.54
N MET A 54 19.82 0.97 29.02
CA MET A 54 21.04 0.69 29.77
C MET A 54 21.74 1.96 30.27
N ALA A 55 21.66 3.08 29.55
CA ALA A 55 22.24 4.35 29.97
C ALA A 55 21.59 4.97 31.22
N TYR A 56 20.34 4.60 31.53
CA TYR A 56 19.65 5.04 32.75
C TYR A 56 19.78 4.07 33.91
N LEU A 57 20.08 2.79 33.65
CA LEU A 57 20.17 1.75 34.66
C LEU A 57 21.62 1.37 35.00
N GLY A 58 22.57 1.69 34.12
CA GLY A 58 23.96 1.26 34.24
C GLY A 58 24.15 -0.24 34.01
N TRP A 59 25.42 -0.69 34.06
CA TRP A 59 25.78 -2.09 33.78
C TRP A 59 25.15 -3.08 34.75
N GLY A 60 25.20 -2.83 36.06
CA GLY A 60 24.71 -3.76 37.08
C GLY A 60 23.18 -3.91 37.05
N PRO A 61 22.41 -2.87 37.41
CA PRO A 61 20.95 -2.94 37.40
C PRO A 61 20.37 -3.25 36.01
N GLY A 62 20.94 -2.71 34.93
CA GLY A 62 20.46 -2.97 33.56
C GLY A 62 20.59 -4.44 33.14
N THR A 63 21.75 -5.06 33.37
CA THR A 63 21.94 -6.50 33.06
C THR A 63 21.06 -7.40 33.93
N MET A 64 20.87 -7.03 35.21
CA MET A 64 19.97 -7.75 36.12
C MET A 64 18.52 -7.70 35.64
N VAL A 65 18.02 -6.53 35.21
CA VAL A 65 16.64 -6.37 34.70
C VAL A 65 16.46 -7.15 33.39
N LEU A 66 17.45 -7.17 32.50
CA LEU A 66 17.41 -8.01 31.28
C LEU A 66 17.33 -9.51 31.63
N ALA A 67 18.15 -9.99 32.57
CA ALA A 67 18.15 -11.39 32.99
C ALA A 67 16.85 -11.79 33.69
N LEU A 68 16.34 -10.95 34.61
CA LEU A 68 15.08 -11.18 35.30
C LEU A 68 13.90 -11.16 34.33
N SER A 69 13.86 -10.19 33.41
CA SER A 69 12.82 -10.11 32.39
C SER A 69 12.85 -11.35 31.50
N TRP A 70 14.02 -11.83 31.08
CA TRP A 70 14.16 -13.06 30.31
C TRP A 70 13.62 -14.28 31.07
N CYS A 71 13.97 -14.46 32.34
CA CYS A 71 13.49 -15.55 33.19
C CYS A 71 11.98 -15.50 33.42
N MET A 72 11.44 -14.33 33.78
CA MET A 72 10.01 -14.14 34.04
C MET A 72 9.19 -14.44 32.79
N THR A 73 9.65 -13.96 31.64
CA THR A 73 8.97 -14.12 30.34
C THR A 73 9.02 -15.57 29.86
N LEU A 74 10.14 -16.28 30.05
CA LEU A 74 10.20 -17.72 29.74
C LEU A 74 9.24 -18.53 30.63
N ASN A 75 9.14 -18.18 31.92
CA ASN A 75 8.21 -18.82 32.86
C ASN A 75 6.74 -18.54 32.51
N THR A 76 6.37 -17.30 32.18
CA THR A 76 5.00 -16.99 31.75
C THR A 76 4.66 -17.66 30.42
N MET A 77 5.60 -17.80 29.50
CA MET A 77 5.39 -18.60 28.27
C MET A 77 5.14 -20.07 28.55
N TRP A 78 5.91 -20.67 29.47
CA TRP A 78 5.65 -22.04 29.91
C TRP A 78 4.21 -22.17 30.44
N GLN A 79 3.80 -21.27 31.33
CA GLN A 79 2.44 -21.26 31.88
C GLN A 79 1.37 -21.15 30.79
N MET A 80 1.54 -20.24 29.81
CA MET A 80 0.60 -20.08 28.70
C MET A 80 0.46 -21.35 27.85
N ILE A 81 1.56 -22.06 27.58
CA ILE A 81 1.56 -23.32 26.83
C ILE A 81 0.82 -24.42 27.59
N GLN A 82 0.95 -24.43 28.92
CA GLN A 82 0.22 -25.38 29.78
C GLN A 82 -1.27 -25.07 29.82
N LEU A 83 -1.64 -23.78 29.84
CA LEU A 83 -3.01 -23.29 29.93
C LEU A 83 -3.83 -23.51 28.65
N HIS A 84 -3.20 -23.61 27.48
CA HIS A 84 -3.88 -23.85 26.20
C HIS A 84 -4.73 -25.14 26.18
N GLU A 85 -4.24 -26.20 26.81
CA GLU A 85 -4.93 -27.50 26.95
C GLU A 85 -5.00 -27.87 28.45
N CYS A 86 -5.43 -26.94 29.31
CA CYS A 86 -5.56 -27.21 30.76
C CYS A 86 -6.79 -28.06 31.08
N VAL A 87 -7.83 -28.03 30.24
CA VAL A 87 -9.04 -28.82 30.36
C VAL A 87 -8.98 -30.00 29.38
N PRO A 88 -9.16 -31.26 29.83
CA PRO A 88 -9.13 -32.42 28.95
C PRO A 88 -10.17 -32.32 27.83
N GLY A 89 -9.74 -32.50 26.57
CA GLY A 89 -10.61 -32.47 25.39
C GLY A 89 -10.96 -31.07 24.85
N THR A 90 -10.50 -30.02 25.53
CA THR A 90 -10.86 -28.62 25.24
C THR A 90 -9.62 -27.78 24.96
N ARG A 91 -9.71 -26.86 23.99
CA ARG A 91 -8.61 -25.95 23.64
C ARG A 91 -9.03 -24.48 23.72
N PHE A 92 -8.11 -23.66 24.20
CA PHE A 92 -8.25 -22.21 24.24
C PHE A 92 -7.34 -21.56 23.20
N ASP A 93 -7.88 -21.35 22.00
CA ASP A 93 -7.13 -20.83 20.85
C ASP A 93 -6.86 -19.32 20.93
N ARG A 94 -7.67 -18.57 21.69
CA ARG A 94 -7.51 -17.12 21.87
C ARG A 94 -7.28 -16.77 23.33
N TYR A 95 -6.47 -15.75 23.53
CA TYR A 95 -6.19 -15.18 24.86
C TYR A 95 -7.46 -14.68 25.57
N LEU A 96 -8.41 -14.14 24.81
CA LEU A 96 -9.71 -13.71 25.32
C LEU A 96 -10.56 -14.89 25.83
N ASP A 97 -10.51 -16.03 25.15
CA ASP A 97 -11.29 -17.21 25.51
C ASP A 97 -10.73 -17.86 26.79
N LEU A 98 -9.40 -17.92 26.91
CA LEU A 98 -8.73 -18.32 28.14
C LEU A 98 -9.08 -17.38 29.31
N GLY A 99 -9.11 -16.06 29.06
CA GLY A 99 -9.46 -15.07 30.08
C GLY A 99 -10.93 -15.13 30.53
N ARG A 100 -11.86 -15.46 29.61
CA ARG A 100 -13.28 -15.71 29.95
C ARG A 100 -13.45 -16.93 30.84
N HIS A 101 -12.61 -17.94 30.66
CA HIS A 101 -12.59 -19.13 31.51
C HIS A 101 -11.98 -18.84 32.90
N ALA A 102 -10.88 -18.09 32.95
CA ALA A 102 -10.14 -17.84 34.19
C ALA A 102 -10.80 -16.84 35.15
N PHE A 103 -11.49 -15.80 34.64
CA PHE A 103 -11.98 -14.66 35.45
C PHE A 103 -13.52 -14.54 35.52
N GLU A 104 -14.26 -15.59 35.16
CA GLU A 104 -15.71 -15.58 34.86
C GLU A 104 -16.10 -14.94 33.50
N PRO A 105 -17.14 -15.44 32.80
CA PRO A 105 -17.45 -15.05 31.42
C PRO A 105 -17.80 -13.57 31.23
N LYS A 106 -18.35 -12.93 32.27
CA LYS A 106 -18.75 -11.52 32.22
C LYS A 106 -17.59 -10.59 32.54
N LEU A 107 -16.64 -10.98 33.39
CA LEU A 107 -15.56 -10.13 33.86
C LEU A 107 -14.29 -10.29 33.00
N GLY A 108 -14.04 -11.48 32.44
CA GLY A 108 -12.90 -11.76 31.56
C GLY A 108 -12.71 -10.75 30.42
N PRO A 109 -13.74 -10.39 29.62
CA PRO A 109 -13.60 -9.40 28.56
C PRO A 109 -13.25 -7.99 29.08
N TRP A 110 -13.77 -7.59 30.25
CA TRP A 110 -13.49 -6.28 30.85
C TRP A 110 -12.07 -6.18 31.41
N ILE A 111 -11.45 -7.30 31.78
CA ILE A 111 -10.06 -7.34 32.24
C ILE A 111 -9.11 -7.44 31.04
N VAL A 112 -9.40 -8.32 30.09
CA VAL A 112 -8.48 -8.71 29.01
C VAL A 112 -8.47 -7.71 27.85
N LEU A 113 -9.63 -7.20 27.41
CA LEU A 113 -9.71 -6.31 26.23
C LEU A 113 -9.01 -4.96 26.44
N PRO A 114 -9.17 -4.27 27.59
CA PRO A 114 -8.46 -3.00 27.81
C PRO A 114 -6.94 -3.19 27.83
N GLN A 115 -6.44 -4.26 28.46
CA GLN A 115 -5.00 -4.56 28.46
C GLN A 115 -4.48 -4.86 27.05
N GLN A 116 -5.20 -5.67 26.26
CA GLN A 116 -4.83 -5.94 24.87
C GLN A 116 -4.84 -4.66 24.01
N LEU A 117 -5.85 -3.80 24.19
CA LEU A 117 -5.95 -2.55 23.45
C LEU A 117 -4.82 -1.58 23.80
N ILE A 118 -4.50 -1.43 25.09
CA ILE A 118 -3.42 -0.54 25.56
C ILE A 118 -2.06 -1.02 25.02
N VAL A 119 -1.79 -2.33 25.08
CA VAL A 119 -0.54 -2.90 24.57
C VAL A 119 -0.46 -2.74 23.06
N GLN A 120 -1.54 -3.03 22.32
CA GLN A 120 -1.56 -2.91 20.86
C GLN A 120 -1.37 -1.47 20.39
N VAL A 121 -2.12 -0.52 20.97
CA VAL A 121 -1.99 0.92 20.66
C VAL A 121 -0.60 1.43 21.03
N GLY A 122 -0.03 0.97 22.15
CA GLY A 122 1.33 1.29 22.57
C GLY A 122 2.37 0.81 21.55
N CYS A 123 2.30 -0.44 21.13
CA CYS A 123 3.16 -1.00 20.09
C CYS A 123 3.05 -0.22 18.77
N ASP A 124 1.84 0.11 18.32
CA ASP A 124 1.61 0.86 17.09
C ASP A 124 2.21 2.28 17.14
N ILE A 125 2.12 2.95 18.29
CA ILE A 125 2.75 4.27 18.52
C ILE A 125 4.28 4.15 18.46
N VAL A 126 4.87 3.16 19.13
CA VAL A 126 6.32 2.92 19.13
C VAL A 126 6.79 2.61 17.71
N TYR A 127 6.06 1.79 16.98
CA TYR A 127 6.31 1.47 15.57
C TYR A 127 6.29 2.71 14.68
N MET A 128 5.29 3.58 14.81
CA MET A 128 5.23 4.84 14.07
C MET A 128 6.40 5.78 14.43
N VAL A 129 6.76 5.87 15.70
CA VAL A 129 7.84 6.74 16.21
C VAL A 129 9.24 6.24 15.82
N THR A 130 9.44 4.93 15.75
CA THR A 130 10.70 4.34 15.30
C THR A 130 10.80 4.35 13.77
N GLY A 131 9.71 4.01 13.07
CA GLY A 131 9.61 4.07 11.62
C GLY A 131 9.93 5.45 11.06
N ARG A 132 9.39 6.54 11.64
CA ARG A 132 9.69 7.92 11.20
C ARG A 132 11.17 8.27 11.31
N LYS A 133 11.83 7.81 12.37
CA LYS A 133 13.23 8.15 12.67
C LYS A 133 14.17 7.38 11.75
N CYS A 134 13.90 6.09 11.56
CA CYS A 134 14.62 5.25 10.62
C CYS A 134 14.45 5.76 9.18
N LEU A 135 13.23 6.13 8.78
CA LEU A 135 12.96 6.72 7.47
C LEU A 135 13.71 8.05 7.28
N LYS A 136 13.68 8.94 8.27
CA LYS A 136 14.45 10.19 8.24
C LYS A 136 15.95 9.94 8.06
N LYS A 137 16.52 9.03 8.86
CA LYS A 137 17.97 8.72 8.84
C LYS A 137 18.39 8.03 7.54
N PHE A 138 17.55 7.14 7.01
CA PHE A 138 17.74 6.54 5.69
C PHE A 138 17.85 7.60 4.60
N VAL A 139 16.95 8.58 4.60
CA VAL A 139 16.95 9.69 3.65
C VAL A 139 18.17 10.60 3.84
N GLU A 140 18.53 10.92 5.09
CA GLU A 140 19.75 11.69 5.39
C GLU A 140 21.03 11.01 4.85
N MET A 141 21.09 9.67 4.90
CA MET A 141 22.28 8.92 4.47
C MET A 141 22.34 8.61 2.98
N THR A 142 21.20 8.56 2.30
CA THR A 142 21.11 8.17 0.88
C THR A 142 20.99 9.37 -0.07
N CYS A 143 20.57 10.52 0.44
CA CYS A 143 20.45 11.75 -0.35
C CYS A 143 21.65 12.69 -0.09
N ALA A 144 22.47 12.95 -1.12
CA ALA A 144 23.63 13.83 -1.04
C ALA A 144 23.31 15.32 -0.76
N THR A 145 22.04 15.73 -0.90
CA THR A 145 21.55 17.10 -0.65
C THR A 145 20.28 17.06 0.20
N TYR A 146 20.43 16.64 1.46
CA TYR A 146 19.34 16.64 2.43
C TYR A 146 19.00 18.06 2.90
N THR A 147 17.74 18.49 2.73
CA THR A 147 17.18 19.67 3.39
C THR A 147 16.28 19.24 4.56
N PRO A 148 16.42 19.84 5.76
CA PRO A 148 15.70 19.38 6.95
C PRO A 148 14.18 19.63 6.84
N ILE A 149 13.43 18.55 6.80
CA ILE A 149 11.95 18.55 6.79
C ILE A 149 11.42 18.60 8.24
N ARG A 150 10.33 19.35 8.50
CA ARG A 150 9.69 19.41 9.83
C ARG A 150 9.26 18.01 10.29
N GLN A 151 9.44 17.73 11.59
CA GLN A 151 9.19 16.42 12.19
C GLN A 151 7.75 15.89 11.98
N SER A 152 6.76 16.79 11.93
CA SER A 152 5.35 16.44 11.69
C SER A 152 5.14 15.71 10.35
N TYR A 153 5.89 16.07 9.31
CA TYR A 153 5.74 15.43 7.99
C TYR A 153 6.28 14.00 7.98
N TRP A 154 7.34 13.69 8.72
CA TRP A 154 7.84 12.31 8.82
C TRP A 154 6.87 11.39 9.55
N ILE A 155 6.18 11.91 10.58
CA ILE A 155 5.11 11.19 11.28
C ILE A 155 3.96 10.92 10.31
N LEU A 156 3.58 11.91 9.50
CA LEU A 156 2.48 11.79 8.53
C LEU A 156 2.82 10.86 7.37
N ILE A 157 4.07 10.85 6.90
CA ILE A 157 4.54 9.94 5.85
C ILE A 157 4.53 8.50 6.38
N CYS A 158 5.13 8.25 7.55
CA CYS A 158 5.10 6.91 8.15
C CYS A 158 3.69 6.47 8.55
N GLY A 159 2.88 7.37 9.14
CA GLY A 159 1.50 7.10 9.51
C GLY A 159 0.61 6.86 8.29
N GLY A 160 0.81 7.60 7.20
CA GLY A 160 0.10 7.40 5.94
C GLY A 160 0.47 6.10 5.25
N ILE A 161 1.76 5.72 5.28
CA ILE A 161 2.25 4.42 4.81
C ILE A 161 1.67 3.29 5.67
N HIS A 162 1.73 3.39 7.00
CA HIS A 162 1.19 2.39 7.93
C HIS A 162 -0.34 2.26 7.79
N PHE A 163 -1.06 3.37 7.70
CA PHE A 163 -2.49 3.39 7.43
C PHE A 163 -2.79 2.74 6.07
N PHE A 164 -2.09 3.12 5.00
CA PHE A 164 -2.26 2.53 3.67
C PHE A 164 -2.00 1.02 3.64
N LEU A 165 -0.96 0.55 4.31
CA LEU A 165 -0.61 -0.86 4.42
C LEU A 165 -1.59 -1.64 5.30
N SER A 166 -2.15 -1.02 6.35
CA SER A 166 -3.25 -1.57 7.15
C SER A 166 -4.55 -1.74 6.35
N GLN A 167 -4.72 -1.02 5.23
CA GLN A 167 -5.86 -1.15 4.33
C GLN A 167 -5.66 -2.19 3.22
N LEU A 168 -4.48 -2.84 3.10
CA LEU A 168 -4.20 -3.86 2.08
C LEU A 168 -4.68 -5.26 2.55
N PRO A 169 -5.58 -5.94 1.82
CA PRO A 169 -5.95 -7.32 2.14
C PRO A 169 -4.77 -8.31 1.95
N ASN A 170 -4.67 -9.30 2.85
CA ASN A 170 -3.70 -10.41 2.82
C ASN A 170 -2.25 -10.07 3.14
N PHE A 171 -1.96 -9.00 3.90
CA PHE A 171 -0.59 -8.74 4.38
C PHE A 171 -0.05 -9.82 5.35
N ASN A 172 -0.84 -10.84 5.72
CA ASN A 172 -0.35 -11.94 6.55
C ASN A 172 -0.79 -13.30 5.98
N SER A 173 0.03 -13.89 5.10
CA SER A 173 0.08 -15.34 5.01
C SER A 173 1.26 -15.83 5.87
N VAL A 174 0.89 -16.53 6.94
CA VAL A 174 1.59 -16.70 8.21
C VAL A 174 2.82 -17.63 8.09
N ALA A 175 3.69 -17.56 7.08
CA ALA A 175 4.93 -18.37 7.08
C ALA A 175 6.11 -17.64 6.45
N GLY A 176 5.90 -17.11 5.24
CA GLY A 176 6.92 -16.34 4.53
C GLY A 176 7.11 -14.95 5.12
N VAL A 177 6.04 -14.33 5.62
CA VAL A 177 6.08 -12.97 6.18
C VAL A 177 6.73 -12.99 7.55
N SER A 178 6.36 -13.90 8.45
CA SER A 178 7.03 -14.02 9.75
C SER A 178 8.48 -14.49 9.61
N LEU A 179 8.78 -15.37 8.65
CA LEU A 179 10.18 -15.70 8.35
C LEU A 179 10.93 -14.50 7.80
N ALA A 180 10.37 -13.73 6.86
CA ALA A 180 11.01 -12.53 6.33
C ALA A 180 11.14 -11.42 7.39
N ALA A 181 10.13 -11.21 8.22
CA ALA A 181 10.09 -10.28 9.33
C ALA A 181 11.10 -10.69 10.42
N ALA A 182 11.19 -11.98 10.74
CA ALA A 182 12.22 -12.54 11.62
C ALA A 182 13.61 -12.35 10.99
N ILE A 183 13.80 -12.65 9.71
CA ILE A 183 15.10 -12.45 9.03
C ILE A 183 15.48 -10.96 9.01
N MET A 184 14.56 -10.05 8.69
CA MET A 184 14.79 -8.61 8.72
C MET A 184 15.15 -8.14 10.13
N SER A 185 14.45 -8.68 11.13
CA SER A 185 14.69 -8.45 12.56
C SER A 185 16.05 -8.91 13.07
N LEU A 186 16.44 -10.11 12.70
CA LEU A 186 17.77 -10.64 12.97
C LEU A 186 18.84 -9.84 12.21
N SER A 187 18.53 -9.36 11.00
CA SER A 187 19.46 -8.61 10.17
C SER A 187 19.75 -7.21 10.72
N TYR A 188 18.74 -6.42 11.08
CA TYR A 188 18.98 -5.06 11.60
C TYR A 188 19.57 -5.07 13.01
N SER A 189 19.21 -6.05 13.86
CA SER A 189 19.85 -6.22 15.18
C SER A 189 21.32 -6.61 15.04
N THR A 190 21.63 -7.51 14.11
CA THR A 190 23.01 -7.90 13.79
C THR A 190 23.84 -6.74 13.26
N ILE A 191 23.26 -5.96 12.33
CA ILE A 191 23.89 -4.74 11.81
C ILE A 191 24.12 -3.70 12.92
N ALA A 192 23.21 -3.58 13.88
CA ALA A 192 23.34 -2.61 14.97
C ALA A 192 24.55 -2.92 15.87
N TRP A 193 24.71 -4.15 16.36
CA TRP A 193 25.83 -4.47 17.24
C TRP A 193 27.17 -4.59 16.50
N ILE A 194 27.19 -5.09 15.26
CA ILE A 194 28.40 -5.07 14.40
C ILE A 194 28.79 -3.62 14.07
N GLY A 195 27.82 -2.77 13.81
CA GLY A 195 28.03 -1.34 13.59
C GLY A 195 28.65 -0.66 14.81
N CYS A 196 28.19 -0.99 16.02
CA CYS A 196 28.79 -0.49 17.27
C CYS A 196 30.24 -0.96 17.44
N LEU A 197 30.55 -2.23 17.16
CA LEU A 197 31.93 -2.73 17.19
C LEU A 197 32.83 -2.02 16.15
N SER A 198 32.31 -1.85 14.93
CA SER A 198 33.04 -1.20 13.84
C SER A 198 33.24 0.29 14.07
N HIS A 199 32.32 0.95 14.77
CA HIS A 199 32.45 2.36 15.16
C HIS A 199 33.54 2.54 16.22
N GLY A 200 33.74 1.53 17.08
CA GLY A 200 34.60 1.63 18.25
C GLY A 200 33.97 2.47 19.36
N ARG A 201 34.62 2.45 20.53
CA ARG A 201 34.20 3.22 21.69
C ARG A 201 34.43 4.71 21.45
N VAL A 202 33.43 5.55 21.74
CA VAL A 202 33.56 7.01 21.64
C VAL A 202 34.56 7.51 22.71
N ASP A 203 35.38 8.50 22.36
CA ASP A 203 36.36 9.09 23.28
C ASP A 203 35.66 9.85 24.43
N ASN A 204 36.15 9.73 25.67
CA ASN A 204 35.60 10.35 26.89
C ASN A 204 34.18 9.90 27.31
N VAL A 205 33.75 8.69 26.95
CA VAL A 205 32.46 8.12 27.40
C VAL A 205 32.41 7.87 28.91
N SER A 206 31.41 8.45 29.58
CA SER A 206 31.02 8.14 30.96
C SER A 206 29.97 7.01 31.02
N TYR A 207 30.09 6.17 32.05
CA TYR A 207 29.13 5.10 32.39
C TYR A 207 28.39 5.36 33.70
N GLU A 208 28.46 6.59 34.22
CA GLU A 208 27.61 7.00 35.33
C GLU A 208 26.13 7.04 34.89
N TYR A 209 25.21 7.31 35.79
CA TYR A 209 23.81 7.49 35.43
C TYR A 209 23.62 8.78 34.61
N LYS A 210 22.83 8.70 33.53
CA LYS A 210 22.52 9.85 32.67
C LYS A 210 21.94 11.00 33.51
N ASN A 211 22.63 12.14 33.51
CA ASN A 211 22.36 13.24 34.43
C ASN A 211 20.99 13.88 34.13
N THR A 212 20.01 13.66 35.02
CA THR A 212 18.62 14.11 34.89
C THR A 212 18.13 14.69 36.21
N SER A 213 17.08 15.52 36.19
CA SER A 213 16.51 16.09 37.42
C SER A 213 16.08 14.96 38.37
N ARG A 214 16.21 15.14 39.69
CA ARG A 214 15.80 14.09 40.66
C ARG A 214 14.33 13.67 40.52
N ALA A 215 13.47 14.54 40.01
CA ALA A 215 12.06 14.25 39.77
C ALA A 215 11.83 13.40 38.50
N ASP A 216 12.59 13.64 37.44
CA ASP A 216 12.48 12.89 36.18
C ASP A 216 13.23 11.55 36.24
N PHE A 217 14.25 11.44 37.09
CA PHE A 217 15.09 10.26 37.21
C PHE A 217 14.29 8.99 37.55
N MET A 218 13.39 9.04 38.55
CA MET A 218 12.57 7.87 38.89
C MET A 218 11.63 7.46 37.75
N PHE A 219 11.00 8.43 37.07
CA PHE A 219 10.10 8.15 35.95
C PHE A 219 10.85 7.51 34.77
N LEU A 220 12.05 8.01 34.46
CA LEU A 220 12.89 7.49 33.38
C LEU A 220 13.48 6.12 33.73
N VAL A 221 13.81 5.85 34.99
CA VAL A 221 14.24 4.54 35.48
C VAL A 221 13.10 3.51 35.34
N PHE A 222 11.88 3.85 35.75
CA PHE A 222 10.72 2.97 35.54
C PHE A 222 10.43 2.73 34.06
N ASN A 223 10.58 3.75 33.22
CA ASN A 223 10.44 3.60 31.77
C ASN A 223 11.54 2.69 31.17
N ALA A 224 12.79 2.85 31.60
CA ALA A 224 13.90 2.00 31.17
C ALA A 224 13.71 0.53 31.59
N MET A 225 13.20 0.29 32.80
CA MET A 225 12.82 -1.06 33.24
C MET A 225 11.70 -1.64 32.37
N GLY A 226 10.66 -0.83 32.08
CA GLY A 226 9.58 -1.22 31.18
C GLY A 226 10.06 -1.58 29.77
N GLN A 227 10.96 -0.79 29.19
CA GLN A 227 11.56 -1.06 27.87
C GLN A 227 12.33 -2.37 27.84
N MET A 228 13.13 -2.66 28.88
CA MET A 228 13.85 -3.94 28.99
C MET A 228 12.91 -5.14 29.18
N SER A 229 11.77 -4.96 29.85
CA SER A 229 10.76 -6.02 29.98
C SER A 229 9.96 -6.23 28.68
N CYS A 230 9.61 -5.15 27.98
CA CYS A 230 8.89 -5.21 26.70
C CYS A 230 9.67 -5.96 25.61
N ALA A 231 11.00 -5.85 25.64
CA ALA A 231 11.92 -6.53 24.72
C ALA A 231 11.81 -8.07 24.71
N PHE A 232 11.15 -8.66 25.72
CA PHE A 232 10.93 -10.10 25.78
C PHE A 232 9.44 -10.49 25.68
N THR A 233 8.48 -9.57 25.75
CA THR A 233 7.05 -9.91 25.74
C THR A 233 6.52 -10.36 24.38
N GLY A 234 6.18 -11.65 24.25
CA GLY A 234 5.54 -12.25 23.06
C GLY A 234 4.30 -13.11 23.38
N HIS A 235 3.66 -12.90 24.53
CA HIS A 235 2.69 -13.84 25.12
C HIS A 235 1.35 -13.94 24.40
N ALA A 236 0.89 -12.85 23.78
CA ALA A 236 -0.45 -12.78 23.21
C ALA A 236 -0.66 -13.74 22.03
N VAL A 237 0.41 -14.08 21.32
CA VAL A 237 0.36 -14.86 20.07
C VAL A 237 0.60 -16.37 20.32
N VAL A 238 1.03 -16.75 21.53
CA VAL A 238 1.40 -18.14 21.87
C VAL A 238 0.22 -19.10 21.68
N LEU A 239 -0.97 -18.72 22.16
CA LEU A 239 -2.17 -19.57 22.05
C LEU A 239 -2.60 -19.74 20.59
N GLU A 240 -2.55 -18.66 19.81
CA GLU A 240 -2.90 -18.68 18.39
C GLU A 240 -1.92 -19.52 17.56
N ILE A 241 -0.62 -19.45 17.88
CA ILE A 241 0.41 -20.28 17.23
C ILE A 241 0.25 -21.74 17.63
N GLN A 242 0.02 -22.02 18.91
CA GLN A 242 -0.14 -23.39 19.42
C GLN A 242 -1.37 -24.08 18.80
N ALA A 243 -2.44 -23.32 18.53
CA ALA A 243 -3.64 -23.81 17.84
C ALA A 243 -3.36 -24.34 16.42
N THR A 244 -2.27 -23.91 15.78
CA THR A 244 -1.89 -24.38 14.43
C THR A 244 -1.10 -25.70 14.42
N ILE A 245 -0.62 -26.14 15.59
CA ILE A 245 0.18 -27.36 15.76
C ILE A 245 -0.76 -28.57 15.88
N PRO A 246 -0.52 -29.67 15.14
CA PRO A 246 -1.27 -30.89 15.33
C PRO A 246 -1.05 -31.44 16.75
N SER A 247 -2.13 -31.76 17.46
CA SER A 247 -2.05 -32.50 18.73
C SER A 247 -3.21 -33.47 18.90
N THR A 248 -2.93 -34.58 19.57
CA THR A 248 -3.91 -35.61 19.97
C THR A 248 -3.89 -35.76 21.50
N PRO A 249 -4.91 -36.36 22.14
CA PRO A 249 -4.89 -36.64 23.57
C PRO A 249 -3.66 -37.45 24.02
N GLU A 250 -3.14 -38.30 23.13
CA GLU A 250 -1.92 -39.10 23.34
C GLU A 250 -0.62 -38.35 23.00
N LYS A 251 -0.70 -37.27 22.21
CA LYS A 251 0.44 -36.44 21.77
C LYS A 251 0.08 -34.95 21.86
N PRO A 252 0.21 -34.32 23.05
CA PRO A 252 -0.19 -32.94 23.27
C PRO A 252 0.70 -31.94 22.50
N SER A 253 0.13 -30.77 22.15
CA SER A 253 0.84 -29.71 21.40
C SER A 253 1.92 -29.03 22.25
N LYS A 254 1.86 -29.22 23.57
CA LYS A 254 2.72 -28.58 24.57
C LYS A 254 4.22 -28.85 24.34
N ILE A 255 4.60 -30.08 24.00
CA ILE A 255 6.00 -30.47 23.78
C ILE A 255 6.60 -29.81 22.53
N PRO A 256 6.00 -29.92 21.33
CA PRO A 256 6.51 -29.22 20.15
C PRO A 256 6.45 -27.70 20.29
N MET A 257 5.41 -27.15 20.91
CA MET A 257 5.31 -25.71 21.17
C MET A 257 6.42 -25.23 22.12
N TRP A 258 6.73 -25.98 23.18
CA TRP A 258 7.80 -25.64 24.10
C TRP A 258 9.18 -25.65 23.44
N LYS A 259 9.47 -26.65 22.60
CA LYS A 259 10.70 -26.65 21.78
C LYS A 259 10.77 -25.41 20.88
N GLY A 260 9.63 -25.02 20.32
CA GLY A 260 9.46 -23.81 19.54
C GLY A 260 9.82 -22.55 20.30
N ALA A 261 9.22 -22.39 21.48
CA ALA A 261 9.41 -21.26 22.39
C ALA A 261 10.87 -21.17 22.90
N VAL A 262 11.46 -22.26 23.38
CA VAL A 262 12.85 -22.28 23.85
C VAL A 262 13.81 -21.89 22.73
N GLY A 263 13.59 -22.39 21.50
CA GLY A 263 14.38 -22.00 20.33
C GLY A 263 14.29 -20.50 20.03
N ALA A 264 13.10 -19.90 20.17
CA ALA A 264 12.90 -18.48 19.94
C ALA A 264 13.61 -17.61 20.99
N TYR A 265 13.57 -18.01 22.26
CA TYR A 265 14.22 -17.28 23.35
C TYR A 265 15.73 -17.32 23.25
N PHE A 266 16.28 -18.45 22.80
CA PHE A 266 17.71 -18.57 22.54
C PHE A 266 18.15 -17.64 21.40
N ILE A 267 17.39 -17.60 20.30
CA ILE A 267 17.62 -16.69 19.18
C ILE A 267 17.54 -15.22 19.66
N ASN A 268 16.53 -14.87 20.45
CA ASN A 268 16.37 -13.50 20.96
C ASN A 268 17.51 -13.09 21.89
N ALA A 269 17.94 -13.98 22.79
CA ALA A 269 19.07 -13.71 23.68
C ALA A 269 20.36 -13.42 22.90
N ILE A 270 20.61 -14.16 21.81
CA ILE A 270 21.76 -13.94 20.93
C ILE A 270 21.67 -12.60 20.19
N CYS A 271 20.49 -12.08 19.90
CA CYS A 271 20.33 -10.83 19.15
C CYS A 271 20.21 -9.59 20.06
N TYR A 272 19.53 -9.69 21.19
CA TYR A 272 19.19 -8.56 22.04
C TYR A 272 20.33 -8.19 22.99
N LEU A 273 20.96 -9.21 23.57
CA LEU A 273 22.01 -9.01 24.56
C LEU A 273 23.24 -8.30 23.95
N PRO A 274 23.74 -8.68 22.75
CA PRO A 274 24.84 -7.95 22.14
C PRO A 274 24.46 -6.52 21.76
N VAL A 275 23.26 -6.27 21.26
CA VAL A 275 22.82 -4.89 20.93
C VAL A 275 22.82 -4.03 22.20
N ALA A 276 22.23 -4.51 23.29
CA ALA A 276 22.18 -3.79 24.56
C ALA A 276 23.58 -3.53 25.16
N LEU A 277 24.40 -4.57 25.28
CA LEU A 277 25.71 -4.49 25.94
C LEU A 277 26.73 -3.76 25.07
N ILE A 278 26.85 -4.11 23.79
CA ILE A 278 27.83 -3.51 22.87
C ILE A 278 27.43 -2.08 22.52
N GLY A 279 26.13 -1.81 22.34
CA GLY A 279 25.64 -0.46 22.12
C GLY A 279 25.91 0.45 23.32
N TYR A 280 25.69 -0.04 24.54
CA TYR A 280 26.01 0.72 25.76
C TYR A 280 27.52 0.89 25.96
N TRP A 281 28.33 -0.14 25.67
CA TRP A 281 29.80 -0.03 25.68
C TRP A 281 30.34 0.98 24.66
N ALA A 282 29.73 1.08 23.48
CA ALA A 282 30.19 1.98 22.44
C ALA A 282 29.89 3.46 22.75
N PHE A 283 28.71 3.75 23.32
CA PHE A 283 28.18 5.11 23.45
C PHE A 283 27.94 5.60 24.89
N GLY A 284 27.87 4.72 25.89
CA GLY A 284 27.58 5.07 27.29
C GLY A 284 26.32 5.94 27.45
N GLN A 285 26.43 7.05 28.18
CA GLN A 285 25.33 8.01 28.38
C GLN A 285 24.89 8.75 27.11
N ASP A 286 25.80 8.89 26.13
CA ASP A 286 25.59 9.69 24.91
C ASP A 286 24.79 8.94 23.83
N VAL A 287 24.34 7.72 24.13
CA VAL A 287 23.54 6.94 23.21
C VAL A 287 22.17 7.59 22.97
N ASP A 288 21.81 7.70 21.69
CA ASP A 288 20.47 8.11 21.26
C ASP A 288 19.44 7.02 21.58
N ASP A 289 18.16 7.41 21.61
CA ASP A 289 17.04 6.51 21.89
C ASP A 289 16.82 5.39 20.84
N ASN A 290 17.54 5.45 19.72
CA ASN A 290 17.72 4.35 18.79
C ASN A 290 19.19 4.31 18.33
N VAL A 291 19.88 3.23 18.68
CA VAL A 291 21.33 3.07 18.45
C VAL A 291 21.73 3.12 16.97
N LEU A 292 20.86 2.73 16.03
CA LEU A 292 21.14 2.83 14.59
C LEU A 292 21.22 4.28 14.09
N ILE A 293 20.63 5.23 14.83
CA ILE A 293 20.68 6.67 14.49
C ILE A 293 22.02 7.27 14.91
N ALA A 294 22.60 6.78 16.01
CA ALA A 294 23.88 7.22 16.55
C ALA A 294 25.05 6.81 15.62
N LEU A 295 24.92 5.70 14.89
CA LEU A 295 25.94 5.22 13.97
C LEU A 295 26.07 6.10 12.72
N LYS A 296 27.31 6.43 12.34
CA LYS A 296 27.63 7.25 11.16
C LYS A 296 28.31 6.47 10.02
N ARG A 297 28.95 5.33 10.31
CA ARG A 297 29.64 4.48 9.32
C ARG A 297 29.55 2.99 9.71
N PRO A 298 29.50 2.06 8.74
CA PRO A 298 29.38 2.29 7.28
C PRO A 298 27.95 2.67 6.85
N ALA A 299 27.80 3.77 6.12
CA ALA A 299 26.51 4.41 5.84
C ALA A 299 25.53 3.55 5.04
N TRP A 300 26.01 2.73 4.10
CA TRP A 300 25.16 1.85 3.29
C TRP A 300 24.53 0.73 4.13
N LEU A 301 25.28 0.18 5.10
CA LEU A 301 24.81 -0.89 6.00
C LEU A 301 23.74 -0.35 6.94
N ILE A 302 23.95 0.87 7.46
CA ILE A 302 23.01 1.57 8.35
C ILE A 302 21.75 2.00 7.60
N ALA A 303 21.87 2.49 6.37
CA ALA A 303 20.72 2.79 5.51
C ALA A 303 19.90 1.52 5.24
N THR A 304 20.56 0.41 4.94
CA THR A 304 19.92 -0.90 4.71
C THR A 304 19.18 -1.37 5.97
N ALA A 305 19.79 -1.25 7.16
CA ALA A 305 19.14 -1.60 8.42
C ALA A 305 17.91 -0.71 8.72
N ASN A 306 18.00 0.59 8.49
CA ASN A 306 16.86 1.50 8.66
C ASN A 306 15.70 1.21 7.69
N LEU A 307 15.99 0.77 6.45
CA LEU A 307 14.99 0.32 5.49
C LEU A 307 14.35 -1.02 5.90
N MET A 308 15.14 -1.97 6.42
CA MET A 308 14.63 -3.24 6.94
C MET A 308 13.69 -3.03 8.14
N VAL A 309 14.03 -2.11 9.06
CA VAL A 309 13.15 -1.73 10.18
C VAL A 309 11.85 -1.13 9.66
N LEU A 310 11.90 -0.26 8.64
CA LEU A 310 10.71 0.33 8.04
C LEU A 310 9.79 -0.74 7.45
N ILE A 311 10.33 -1.70 6.70
CA ILE A 311 9.57 -2.80 6.08
C ILE A 311 8.98 -3.74 7.17
N HIS A 312 9.73 -3.99 8.24
CA HIS A 312 9.29 -4.81 9.38
C HIS A 312 8.14 -4.15 10.15
N VAL A 313 8.27 -2.87 10.48
CA VAL A 313 7.27 -2.05 11.17
C VAL A 313 5.94 -1.97 10.40
N ILE A 314 6.05 -1.88 9.08
CA ILE A 314 4.93 -1.86 8.14
C ILE A 314 4.21 -3.22 8.08
N GLY A 315 4.83 -4.27 8.61
CA GLY A 315 4.69 -5.61 8.09
C GLY A 315 3.74 -6.58 8.79
N SER A 316 2.95 -6.15 9.78
CA SER A 316 2.25 -7.09 10.67
C SER A 316 0.74 -6.81 10.79
N TYR A 317 -0.11 -7.75 10.34
CA TYR A 317 -1.40 -8.21 10.94
C TYR A 317 -2.35 -8.94 9.92
N GLN A 318 -3.23 -9.78 10.49
CA GLN A 318 -3.69 -11.15 10.12
C GLN A 318 -4.56 -11.49 8.87
N GLU A 319 -4.34 -12.75 8.43
CA GLU A 319 -5.18 -13.90 8.00
C GLU A 319 -6.32 -13.83 6.96
N GLU A 320 -6.75 -15.02 6.50
CA GLU A 320 -7.35 -15.40 5.20
C GLU A 320 -8.86 -15.74 5.29
N GLN A 321 -9.59 -15.62 4.17
CA GLN A 321 -10.78 -16.43 3.86
C GLN A 321 -10.99 -16.43 2.34
N SER A 322 -10.93 -17.62 1.75
CA SER A 322 -11.11 -17.87 0.31
C SER A 322 -12.58 -18.15 0.00
N SER A 323 -13.09 -17.52 -1.05
CA SER A 323 -14.27 -18.01 -1.77
C SER A 323 -14.08 -17.65 -3.23
N VAL A 324 -13.49 -18.57 -4.00
CA VAL A 324 -13.65 -18.58 -5.45
C VAL A 324 -15.10 -18.99 -5.69
N GLU A 325 -15.95 -18.03 -6.06
CA GLU A 325 -17.34 -18.31 -6.37
C GLU A 325 -17.40 -19.18 -7.63
N LYS A 326 -17.93 -20.40 -7.49
CA LYS A 326 -18.37 -21.21 -8.63
C LYS A 326 -19.70 -20.66 -9.13
N TRP A 327 -19.77 -20.44 -10.44
CA TRP A 327 -20.88 -19.76 -11.11
C TRP A 327 -22.11 -20.64 -11.34
N THR A 328 -23.27 -19.99 -11.49
CA THR A 328 -24.55 -20.56 -11.98
C THR A 328 -25.08 -19.73 -13.16
N GLU A 329 -25.61 -20.40 -14.19
CA GLU A 329 -26.21 -19.77 -15.38
C GLU A 329 -27.34 -18.80 -15.00
N GLY A 330 -27.32 -17.58 -15.56
CA GLY A 330 -28.44 -16.62 -15.44
C GLY A 330 -28.30 -15.48 -14.44
N ASP A 331 -27.10 -15.19 -13.91
CA ASP A 331 -26.89 -14.06 -12.98
C ASP A 331 -27.37 -12.70 -13.57
N PRO A 332 -28.39 -12.05 -12.98
CA PRO A 332 -28.99 -10.83 -13.51
C PRO A 332 -28.05 -9.61 -13.55
N ALA A 333 -26.86 -9.70 -12.92
CA ALA A 333 -25.84 -8.66 -12.92
C ALA A 333 -24.99 -8.57 -14.20
N ARG A 334 -25.01 -9.58 -15.09
CA ARG A 334 -24.06 -9.73 -16.22
C ARG A 334 -24.71 -9.55 -17.60
N ARG A 335 -25.19 -8.34 -17.90
CA ARG A 335 -25.91 -8.00 -19.15
C ARG A 335 -25.17 -7.04 -20.09
N ALA A 336 -23.87 -6.78 -19.87
CA ALA A 336 -23.13 -5.78 -20.63
C ALA A 336 -22.84 -6.24 -22.07
N LYS A 337 -23.02 -5.32 -23.03
CA LYS A 337 -22.67 -5.49 -24.45
C LYS A 337 -21.25 -4.98 -24.74
N TRP A 338 -20.66 -5.39 -25.86
CA TRP A 338 -19.28 -5.03 -26.26
C TRP A 338 -19.00 -3.52 -26.32
N TRP A 339 -20.01 -2.69 -26.60
CA TRP A 339 -19.85 -1.24 -26.64
C TRP A 339 -19.85 -0.60 -25.25
N TYR A 340 -20.49 -1.22 -24.25
CA TYR A 340 -20.37 -0.76 -22.86
C TYR A 340 -18.93 -0.91 -22.36
N SER A 341 -18.28 -2.02 -22.70
CA SER A 341 -16.87 -2.21 -22.32
C SER A 341 -15.95 -1.22 -23.02
N THR A 342 -16.25 -0.76 -24.24
CA THR A 342 -15.55 0.37 -24.86
C THR A 342 -15.67 1.62 -24.00
N PHE A 343 -16.88 2.04 -23.61
CA PHE A 343 -17.06 3.27 -22.83
C PHE A 343 -16.42 3.20 -21.44
N HIS A 344 -16.52 2.07 -20.75
CA HIS A 344 -15.85 1.89 -19.46
C HIS A 344 -14.32 1.88 -19.60
N THR A 345 -13.78 1.25 -20.65
CA THR A 345 -12.33 1.24 -20.91
C THR A 345 -11.83 2.64 -21.29
N VAL A 346 -12.59 3.39 -22.10
CA VAL A 346 -12.29 4.79 -22.43
C VAL A 346 -12.32 5.66 -21.17
N THR A 347 -13.33 5.50 -20.32
CA THR A 347 -13.43 6.26 -19.05
C THR A 347 -12.26 5.97 -18.13
N ALA A 348 -11.82 4.71 -18.05
CA ALA A 348 -10.68 4.31 -17.24
C ALA A 348 -9.35 4.85 -17.79
N MET A 349 -9.14 4.79 -19.10
CA MET A 349 -7.89 5.22 -19.72
C MET A 349 -7.81 6.75 -19.88
N ILE A 350 -8.80 7.33 -20.57
CA ILE A 350 -8.82 8.75 -20.98
C ILE A 350 -9.30 9.60 -19.82
N GLY A 351 -8.36 10.08 -19.01
CA GLY A 351 -8.62 11.00 -17.90
C GLY A 351 -7.56 12.09 -17.76
N ALA A 352 -7.13 12.37 -16.52
CA ALA A 352 -6.13 13.38 -16.21
C ALA A 352 -4.83 13.26 -17.04
N GLY A 353 -4.39 12.04 -17.35
CA GLY A 353 -3.10 11.79 -18.02
C GLY A 353 -2.97 12.41 -19.41
N VAL A 354 -4.06 12.53 -20.19
CA VAL A 354 -3.98 13.10 -21.55
C VAL A 354 -3.56 14.58 -21.53
N LEU A 355 -3.97 15.31 -20.49
CA LEU A 355 -3.74 16.75 -20.36
C LEU A 355 -2.27 17.09 -20.05
N SER A 356 -1.51 16.13 -19.51
CA SER A 356 -0.09 16.29 -19.19
C SER A 356 0.85 15.79 -20.29
N LEU A 357 0.34 15.11 -21.33
CA LEU A 357 1.19 14.55 -22.38
C LEU A 357 2.08 15.61 -23.07
N PRO A 358 1.59 16.83 -23.38
CA PRO A 358 2.46 17.89 -23.92
C PRO A 358 3.61 18.27 -22.98
N TYR A 359 3.34 18.31 -21.68
CA TYR A 359 4.34 18.60 -20.66
C TYR A 359 5.38 17.49 -20.55
N ALA A 360 4.98 16.22 -20.67
CA ALA A 360 5.93 15.11 -20.78
C ALA A 360 6.82 15.24 -22.03
N MET A 361 6.26 15.67 -23.16
CA MET A 361 7.01 15.93 -24.40
C MET A 361 8.04 17.05 -24.24
N ALA A 362 7.77 18.07 -23.42
CA ALA A 362 8.72 19.15 -23.16
C ALA A 362 10.03 18.70 -22.47
N TYR A 363 10.00 17.58 -21.74
CA TYR A 363 11.21 16.98 -21.15
C TYR A 363 11.82 15.88 -22.01
N LEU A 364 11.03 15.18 -22.82
CA LEU A 364 11.51 14.08 -23.65
C LEU A 364 11.92 14.54 -25.06
N GLY A 365 11.48 15.71 -25.49
CA GLY A 365 11.68 16.23 -26.84
C GLY A 365 10.89 15.48 -27.91
N TRP A 366 11.00 15.92 -29.16
CA TRP A 366 10.26 15.34 -30.29
C TRP A 366 10.59 13.87 -30.54
N GLY A 367 11.88 13.54 -30.68
CA GLY A 367 12.32 12.18 -31.01
C GLY A 367 12.02 11.17 -29.90
N PRO A 368 12.69 11.25 -28.74
CA PRO A 368 12.47 10.33 -27.63
C PRO A 368 11.04 10.36 -27.11
N GLY A 369 10.41 11.55 -27.02
CA GLY A 369 9.03 11.68 -26.56
C GLY A 369 8.02 10.94 -27.44
N THR A 370 8.08 11.14 -28.77
CA THR A 370 7.18 10.45 -29.72
C THR A 370 7.43 8.95 -29.71
N MET A 371 8.70 8.53 -29.61
CA MET A 371 9.06 7.11 -29.51
C MET A 371 8.48 6.47 -28.25
N VAL A 372 8.66 7.08 -27.07
CA VAL A 372 8.13 6.56 -25.80
C VAL A 372 6.60 6.55 -25.80
N LEU A 373 5.94 7.56 -26.39
CA LEU A 373 4.49 7.62 -26.54
C LEU A 373 3.97 6.44 -27.39
N ALA A 374 4.57 6.20 -28.56
CA ALA A 374 4.19 5.12 -29.46
C ALA A 374 4.48 3.74 -28.88
N LEU A 375 5.66 3.54 -28.29
CA LEU A 375 6.03 2.29 -27.63
C LEU A 375 5.09 1.99 -26.46
N SER A 376 4.79 2.98 -25.63
CA SER A 376 3.84 2.84 -24.51
C SER A 376 2.46 2.41 -24.99
N TRP A 377 1.93 3.05 -26.05
CA TRP A 377 0.64 2.67 -26.63
C TRP A 377 0.63 1.23 -27.17
N CYS A 378 1.66 0.82 -27.92
CA CYS A 378 1.78 -0.55 -28.45
C CYS A 378 1.91 -1.60 -27.34
N MET A 379 2.75 -1.33 -26.33
CA MET A 379 2.99 -2.26 -25.22
C MET A 379 1.76 -2.43 -24.35
N THR A 380 1.10 -1.32 -23.99
CA THR A 380 -0.13 -1.35 -23.18
C THR A 380 -1.28 -2.01 -23.91
N LEU A 381 -1.41 -1.84 -25.24
CA LEU A 381 -2.37 -2.58 -26.06
C LEU A 381 -2.11 -4.09 -26.03
N ASN A 382 -0.83 -4.50 -26.15
CA ASN A 382 -0.45 -5.89 -26.06
C ASN A 382 -0.73 -6.50 -24.66
N THR A 383 -0.39 -5.81 -23.57
CA THR A 383 -0.68 -6.30 -22.22
C THR A 383 -2.18 -6.28 -21.90
N MET A 384 -2.94 -5.35 -22.49
CA MET A 384 -4.40 -5.34 -22.43
C MET A 384 -4.98 -6.60 -23.10
N TRP A 385 -4.48 -6.94 -24.28
CA TRP A 385 -4.84 -8.19 -24.96
C TRP A 385 -4.53 -9.41 -24.07
N GLN A 386 -3.36 -9.45 -23.45
CA GLN A 386 -2.97 -10.54 -22.55
C GLN A 386 -3.95 -10.70 -21.39
N MET A 387 -4.31 -9.62 -20.70
CA MET A 387 -5.29 -9.64 -19.61
C MET A 387 -6.64 -10.21 -20.05
N ILE A 388 -7.14 -9.77 -21.21
CA ILE A 388 -8.43 -10.23 -21.76
C ILE A 388 -8.41 -11.72 -22.07
N GLN A 389 -7.30 -12.23 -22.62
CA GLN A 389 -7.12 -13.66 -22.89
C GLN A 389 -6.92 -14.48 -21.62
N LEU A 390 -6.32 -13.89 -20.58
CA LEU A 390 -6.06 -14.55 -19.31
C LEU A 390 -7.30 -14.67 -18.43
N HIS A 391 -8.30 -13.81 -18.60
CA HIS A 391 -9.58 -13.85 -17.86
C HIS A 391 -10.28 -15.23 -17.91
N GLU A 392 -10.15 -15.96 -19.02
CA GLU A 392 -10.80 -17.26 -19.27
C GLU A 392 -9.77 -18.27 -19.78
N CYS A 393 -8.55 -18.23 -19.24
CA CYS A 393 -7.47 -19.10 -19.71
C CYS A 393 -7.62 -20.56 -19.29
N VAL A 394 -8.49 -20.84 -18.30
CA VAL A 394 -8.82 -22.18 -17.79
C VAL A 394 -10.28 -22.49 -18.15
N PRO A 395 -10.58 -23.63 -18.81
CA PRO A 395 -11.96 -24.02 -19.12
C PRO A 395 -12.84 -24.05 -17.87
N GLY A 396 -14.00 -23.39 -17.94
CA GLY A 396 -14.98 -23.35 -16.84
C GLY A 396 -14.62 -22.45 -15.65
N THR A 397 -13.49 -21.72 -15.68
CA THR A 397 -13.11 -20.77 -14.63
C THR A 397 -12.95 -19.36 -15.21
N ARG A 398 -13.52 -18.35 -14.54
CA ARG A 398 -13.35 -16.94 -14.89
C ARG A 398 -12.62 -16.20 -13.78
N PHE A 399 -11.62 -15.40 -14.13
CA PHE A 399 -10.90 -14.53 -13.20
C PHE A 399 -11.46 -13.11 -13.31
N ASP A 400 -12.53 -12.84 -12.56
CA ASP A 400 -13.29 -11.58 -12.63
C ASP A 400 -12.53 -10.38 -12.00
N ARG A 401 -11.46 -10.61 -11.24
CA ARG A 401 -10.63 -9.56 -10.63
C ARG A 401 -9.16 -9.80 -10.88
N TYR A 402 -8.38 -8.72 -10.93
CA TYR A 402 -6.93 -8.82 -11.17
C TYR A 402 -6.23 -9.67 -10.08
N ILE A 403 -6.63 -9.49 -8.82
CA ILE A 403 -6.14 -10.30 -7.71
C ILE A 403 -6.39 -11.82 -7.90
N ASP A 404 -7.50 -12.20 -8.52
CA ASP A 404 -7.86 -13.61 -8.73
C ASP A 404 -7.02 -14.23 -9.84
N LEU A 405 -6.73 -13.47 -10.90
CA LEU A 405 -5.76 -13.88 -11.91
C LEU A 405 -4.35 -13.99 -11.31
N GLY A 406 -3.97 -13.05 -10.42
CA GLY A 406 -2.72 -13.11 -9.67
C GLY A 406 -2.60 -14.38 -8.83
N ARG A 407 -3.66 -14.75 -8.10
CA ARG A 407 -3.73 -16.01 -7.33
C ARG A 407 -3.47 -17.23 -8.20
N HIS A 408 -4.03 -17.24 -9.40
CA HIS A 408 -3.82 -18.33 -10.33
C HIS A 408 -2.38 -18.37 -10.87
N ALA A 409 -1.81 -17.22 -11.24
CA ALA A 409 -0.48 -17.13 -11.82
C ALA A 409 0.66 -17.43 -10.83
N PHE A 410 0.60 -16.82 -9.64
CA PHE A 410 1.70 -16.88 -8.66
C PHE A 410 1.40 -17.79 -7.47
N GLY A 411 0.21 -18.37 -7.42
CA GLY A 411 -0.27 -19.18 -6.31
C GLY A 411 -1.13 -18.40 -5.32
N PRO A 412 -1.87 -19.12 -4.44
CA PRO A 412 -2.94 -18.54 -3.62
C PRO A 412 -2.45 -17.48 -2.63
N LYS A 413 -1.18 -17.56 -2.21
CA LYS A 413 -0.55 -16.64 -1.26
C LYS A 413 0.22 -15.52 -1.96
N LEU A 414 1.18 -15.87 -2.82
CA LEU A 414 2.05 -14.88 -3.48
C LEU A 414 1.31 -13.99 -4.49
N GLY A 415 0.27 -14.51 -5.15
CA GLY A 415 -0.51 -13.76 -6.14
C GLY A 415 -1.17 -12.50 -5.62
N PRO A 416 -2.00 -12.60 -4.55
CA PRO A 416 -2.57 -11.43 -3.89
C PRO A 416 -1.51 -10.43 -3.44
N TRP A 417 -0.41 -10.93 -2.88
CA TRP A 417 0.69 -10.12 -2.38
C TRP A 417 1.37 -9.26 -3.44
N ILE A 418 1.50 -9.77 -4.66
CA ILE A 418 2.09 -9.02 -5.76
C ILE A 418 1.08 -8.05 -6.37
N VAL A 419 -0.14 -8.52 -6.62
CA VAL A 419 -1.11 -7.79 -7.46
C VAL A 419 -1.91 -6.75 -6.68
N LEU A 420 -2.34 -7.08 -5.46
CA LEU A 420 -3.28 -6.24 -4.72
C LEU A 420 -2.68 -4.90 -4.24
N PRO A 421 -1.45 -4.83 -3.71
CA PRO A 421 -0.85 -3.54 -3.36
C PRO A 421 -0.74 -2.63 -4.58
N GLN A 422 -0.32 -3.18 -5.72
CA GLN A 422 -0.17 -2.45 -6.97
C GLN A 422 -1.52 -1.95 -7.50
N GLN A 423 -2.55 -2.81 -7.46
CA GLN A 423 -3.91 -2.45 -7.87
C GLN A 423 -4.50 -1.34 -6.98
N LEU A 424 -4.23 -1.38 -5.67
CA LEU A 424 -4.70 -0.36 -4.72
C LEU A 424 -3.94 0.96 -4.85
N ILE A 425 -2.62 0.92 -5.07
CA ILE A 425 -1.83 2.12 -5.39
C ILE A 425 -2.43 2.83 -6.61
N VAL A 426 -2.79 2.08 -7.66
CA VAL A 426 -3.42 2.64 -8.86
C VAL A 426 -4.78 3.27 -8.52
N GLN A 427 -5.66 2.56 -7.82
CA GLN A 427 -7.01 3.04 -7.50
C GLN A 427 -6.99 4.29 -6.62
N VAL A 428 -6.25 4.25 -5.50
CA VAL A 428 -6.12 5.38 -4.57
C VAL A 428 -5.36 6.54 -5.23
N GLY A 429 -4.31 6.24 -5.99
CA GLY A 429 -3.54 7.24 -6.72
C GLY A 429 -4.37 7.99 -7.77
N CYS A 430 -5.22 7.29 -8.53
CA CYS A 430 -6.17 7.90 -9.46
C CYS A 430 -7.10 8.86 -8.71
N ASP A 431 -7.70 8.39 -7.62
CA ASP A 431 -8.66 9.17 -6.84
C ASP A 431 -8.03 10.47 -6.29
N ILE A 432 -6.78 10.42 -5.82
CA ILE A 432 -6.02 11.60 -5.38
C ILE A 432 -5.76 12.56 -6.55
N VAL A 433 -5.27 12.05 -7.68
CA VAL A 433 -4.99 12.87 -8.88
C VAL A 433 -6.27 13.52 -9.39
N TYR A 434 -7.38 12.81 -9.34
CA TYR A 434 -8.70 13.29 -9.72
C TYR A 434 -9.21 14.41 -8.82
N MET A 435 -9.02 14.33 -7.50
CA MET A 435 -9.32 15.45 -6.59
C MET A 435 -8.58 16.73 -7.00
N VAL A 436 -7.28 16.62 -7.30
CA VAL A 436 -6.44 17.76 -7.71
C VAL A 436 -6.88 18.30 -9.08
N THR A 437 -7.11 17.40 -10.04
CA THR A 437 -7.52 17.74 -11.42
C THR A 437 -8.86 18.44 -11.43
N GLY A 438 -9.86 17.88 -10.74
CA GLY A 438 -11.20 18.44 -10.62
C GLY A 438 -11.17 19.83 -9.99
N GLY A 439 -10.43 20.00 -8.88
CA GLY A 439 -10.26 21.32 -8.25
C GLY A 439 -9.58 22.34 -9.17
N LYS A 440 -8.54 21.94 -9.92
CA LYS A 440 -7.80 22.82 -10.85
C LYS A 440 -8.66 23.29 -12.01
N CYS A 441 -9.39 22.37 -12.64
CA CYS A 441 -10.29 22.68 -13.73
C CYS A 441 -11.51 23.49 -13.25
N LEU A 442 -12.06 23.19 -12.08
CA LEU A 442 -13.18 23.95 -11.50
C LEU A 442 -12.78 25.39 -11.18
N LYS A 443 -11.60 25.59 -10.57
CA LYS A 443 -11.01 26.92 -10.36
C LYS A 443 -10.92 27.69 -11.66
N LYS A 444 -10.29 27.08 -12.67
CA LYS A 444 -10.05 27.70 -13.98
C LYS A 444 -11.36 28.05 -14.70
N PHE A 445 -12.38 27.18 -14.62
CA PHE A 445 -13.71 27.47 -15.13
C PHE A 445 -14.31 28.71 -14.48
N MET A 446 -14.27 28.80 -13.15
CA MET A 446 -14.86 29.92 -12.41
C MET A 446 -14.13 31.25 -12.67
N GLU A 447 -12.80 31.24 -12.77
CA GLU A 447 -12.01 32.41 -13.14
C GLU A 447 -12.30 32.90 -14.57
N MET A 448 -12.71 32.01 -15.48
CA MET A 448 -13.10 32.38 -16.85
C MET A 448 -14.58 32.78 -16.96
N ALA A 449 -15.47 32.14 -16.21
CA ALA A 449 -16.91 32.40 -16.24
C ALA A 449 -17.29 33.68 -15.49
N CYS A 450 -16.55 34.03 -14.44
CA CYS A 450 -16.81 35.20 -13.60
C CYS A 450 -15.56 36.06 -13.44
N ALA A 451 -15.35 37.01 -14.37
CA ALA A 451 -14.20 37.90 -14.36
C ALA A 451 -14.13 38.84 -13.14
N THR A 452 -15.25 39.05 -12.45
CA THR A 452 -15.37 39.93 -11.27
C THR A 452 -15.36 39.16 -9.94
N CYS A 453 -15.28 37.83 -9.96
CA CYS A 453 -15.28 37.02 -8.74
C CYS A 453 -13.93 37.11 -8.02
N THR A 454 -13.97 37.12 -6.68
CA THR A 454 -12.74 37.11 -5.88
C THR A 454 -11.96 35.81 -6.08
N PRO A 455 -10.66 35.86 -6.42
CA PRO A 455 -9.86 34.66 -6.62
C PRO A 455 -9.68 33.93 -5.28
N ILE A 456 -10.06 32.66 -5.25
CA ILE A 456 -9.92 31.78 -4.09
C ILE A 456 -8.71 30.85 -4.30
N ARG A 457 -8.02 30.47 -3.21
CA ARG A 457 -6.89 29.53 -3.28
C ARG A 457 -7.33 28.16 -3.86
N GLN A 458 -6.43 27.51 -4.57
CA GLN A 458 -6.64 26.21 -5.22
C GLN A 458 -7.13 25.12 -4.26
N SER A 459 -6.64 25.11 -3.01
CA SER A 459 -7.02 24.15 -1.98
C SER A 459 -8.52 24.15 -1.69
N TYR A 460 -9.17 25.31 -1.67
CA TYR A 460 -10.62 25.40 -1.46
C TYR A 460 -11.41 24.83 -2.64
N TRP A 461 -10.94 25.01 -3.88
CA TRP A 461 -11.59 24.40 -5.05
C TRP A 461 -11.49 22.87 -5.04
N ILE A 462 -10.37 22.33 -4.55
CA ILE A 462 -10.23 20.88 -4.32
C ILE A 462 -11.21 20.42 -3.23
N LEU A 463 -11.39 21.17 -2.14
CA LEU A 463 -12.38 20.86 -1.10
C LEU A 463 -13.82 20.88 -1.64
N ILE A 464 -14.19 21.90 -2.43
CA ILE A 464 -15.52 22.01 -3.05
C ILE A 464 -15.77 20.79 -3.97
N PHE A 465 -14.78 20.46 -4.81
CA PHE A 465 -14.86 19.29 -5.69
C PHE A 465 -14.97 17.99 -4.88
N GLY A 466 -14.16 17.81 -3.84
CA GLY A 466 -14.20 16.67 -2.93
C GLY A 466 -15.55 16.51 -2.22
N GLY A 467 -16.22 17.62 -1.89
CA GLY A 467 -17.57 17.64 -1.33
C GLY A 467 -18.57 16.82 -2.15
N ILE A 468 -18.48 16.89 -3.49
CA ILE A 468 -19.36 16.13 -4.40
C ILE A 468 -19.18 14.62 -4.22
N HIS A 469 -17.95 14.17 -3.99
CA HIS A 469 -17.62 12.74 -3.84
C HIS A 469 -18.17 12.14 -2.55
N PHE A 470 -18.39 12.91 -1.49
CA PHE A 470 -19.04 12.41 -0.27
C PHE A 470 -20.47 11.94 -0.53
N PHE A 471 -21.20 12.62 -1.42
CA PHE A 471 -22.56 12.22 -1.81
C PHE A 471 -22.53 11.07 -2.81
N LEU A 472 -21.73 11.18 -3.87
CA LEU A 472 -21.70 10.19 -4.95
C LEU A 472 -21.11 8.84 -4.53
N SER A 473 -20.19 8.83 -3.55
CA SER A 473 -19.64 7.59 -2.99
C SER A 473 -20.71 6.71 -2.35
N GLN A 474 -21.88 7.24 -1.99
CA GLN A 474 -22.95 6.44 -1.37
C GLN A 474 -23.75 5.59 -2.35
N LEU A 475 -23.51 5.72 -3.67
CA LEU A 475 -24.19 4.95 -4.70
C LEU A 475 -23.88 3.44 -4.59
N PRO A 476 -24.87 2.54 -4.69
CA PRO A 476 -24.72 1.16 -4.20
C PRO A 476 -23.82 0.25 -5.05
N ASN A 477 -23.75 0.42 -6.38
CA ASN A 477 -22.99 -0.48 -7.26
C ASN A 477 -22.56 0.16 -8.60
N PHE A 478 -21.63 -0.49 -9.31
CA PHE A 478 -21.14 -0.09 -10.64
C PHE A 478 -22.25 0.10 -11.69
N ASN A 479 -23.29 -0.74 -11.68
CA ASN A 479 -24.42 -0.63 -12.61
C ASN A 479 -25.22 0.67 -12.40
N SER A 480 -25.23 1.21 -11.18
CA SER A 480 -25.83 2.50 -10.84
C SER A 480 -25.02 3.68 -11.40
N VAL A 481 -23.75 3.45 -11.77
CA VAL A 481 -22.80 4.46 -12.27
C VAL A 481 -22.63 4.34 -13.80
N ALA A 482 -23.28 3.39 -14.47
CA ALA A 482 -23.12 3.18 -15.91
C ALA A 482 -23.48 4.44 -16.75
N GLY A 483 -24.54 5.15 -16.37
CA GLY A 483 -24.90 6.44 -17.00
C GLY A 483 -23.86 7.53 -16.77
N VAL A 484 -23.26 7.57 -15.58
CA VAL A 484 -22.19 8.52 -15.23
C VAL A 484 -20.91 8.20 -16.02
N SER A 485 -20.57 6.92 -16.19
CA SER A 485 -19.42 6.48 -16.99
C SER A 485 -19.61 6.79 -18.48
N LEU A 486 -20.83 6.63 -19.02
CA LEU A 486 -21.12 7.04 -20.40
C LEU A 486 -20.94 8.55 -20.59
N ALA A 487 -21.47 9.36 -19.67
CA ALA A 487 -21.26 10.80 -19.69
C ALA A 487 -19.76 11.15 -19.60
N ALA A 488 -19.02 10.50 -18.70
CA ALA A 488 -17.59 10.70 -18.53
C ALA A 488 -16.79 10.37 -19.80
N ALA A 489 -17.12 9.29 -20.50
CA ALA A 489 -16.47 8.94 -21.78
C ALA A 489 -16.73 9.99 -22.88
N ILE A 490 -17.96 10.51 -22.98
CA ILE A 490 -18.30 11.56 -23.94
C ILE A 490 -17.56 12.85 -23.61
N MET A 491 -17.51 13.22 -22.32
CA MET A 491 -16.78 14.41 -21.86
C MET A 491 -15.28 14.28 -22.14
N SER A 492 -14.68 13.10 -22.00
CA SER A 492 -13.24 12.92 -22.23
C SER A 492 -12.82 12.99 -23.68
N LEU A 493 -13.64 12.46 -24.58
CA LEU A 493 -13.48 12.70 -26.01
C LEU A 493 -13.60 14.21 -26.30
N SER A 494 -14.62 14.87 -25.76
CA SER A 494 -14.92 16.27 -26.04
C SER A 494 -13.81 17.22 -25.59
N TYR A 495 -13.36 17.13 -24.33
CA TYR A 495 -12.30 18.03 -23.84
C TYR A 495 -10.95 17.74 -24.51
N SER A 496 -10.66 16.49 -24.87
CA SER A 496 -9.43 16.14 -25.59
C SER A 496 -9.44 16.74 -26.99
N THR A 497 -10.58 16.65 -27.69
CA THR A 497 -10.77 17.30 -28.98
C THR A 497 -10.63 18.81 -28.89
N ILE A 498 -11.27 19.44 -27.90
CA ILE A 498 -11.13 20.88 -27.69
C ILE A 498 -9.68 21.26 -27.37
N ALA A 499 -8.95 20.45 -26.59
CA ALA A 499 -7.56 20.73 -26.26
C ALA A 499 -6.68 20.80 -27.51
N TRP A 500 -6.69 19.77 -28.38
CA TRP A 500 -5.82 19.79 -29.56
C TRP A 500 -6.32 20.75 -30.65
N VAL A 501 -7.64 20.90 -30.85
CA VAL A 501 -8.19 21.92 -31.77
C VAL A 501 -7.88 23.33 -31.27
N GLY A 502 -7.97 23.56 -29.96
CA GLY A 502 -7.61 24.81 -29.31
C GLY A 502 -6.13 25.15 -29.51
N CYS A 503 -5.24 24.17 -29.37
CA CYS A 503 -3.81 24.33 -29.68
C CYS A 503 -3.58 24.65 -31.16
N LEU A 504 -4.27 23.99 -32.09
CA LEU A 504 -4.19 24.32 -33.52
C LEU A 504 -4.65 25.74 -33.81
N GLY A 505 -5.80 26.14 -33.25
CA GLY A 505 -6.38 27.46 -33.46
C GLY A 505 -5.59 28.59 -32.78
N HIS A 506 -4.91 28.29 -31.68
CA HIS A 506 -3.99 29.22 -31.03
C HIS A 506 -2.72 29.42 -31.88
N GLY A 507 -2.23 28.37 -32.55
CA GLY A 507 -0.95 28.38 -33.25
C GLY A 507 0.24 28.36 -32.30
N GLN A 508 1.44 28.46 -32.88
CA GLN A 508 2.69 28.52 -32.11
C GLN A 508 2.79 29.83 -31.33
N ILE A 509 3.24 29.76 -30.08
CA ILE A 509 3.66 30.96 -29.34
C ILE A 509 4.84 31.63 -30.04
N ASN A 510 4.95 32.97 -29.91
CA ASN A 510 6.06 33.73 -30.47
C ASN A 510 7.39 33.23 -29.90
N ASN A 511 8.37 32.95 -30.77
CA ASN A 511 9.68 32.40 -30.41
C ASN A 511 9.61 31.06 -29.65
N VAL A 512 8.68 30.18 -30.04
CA VAL A 512 8.59 28.82 -29.46
C VAL A 512 9.94 28.10 -29.51
N SER A 513 10.40 27.63 -28.36
CA SER A 513 11.61 26.84 -28.25
C SER A 513 11.25 25.37 -28.01
N TYR A 514 11.86 24.50 -28.80
CA TYR A 514 11.83 23.04 -28.60
C TYR A 514 13.15 22.52 -28.03
N ALA A 515 14.00 23.42 -27.54
CA ALA A 515 15.15 23.03 -26.74
C ALA A 515 14.66 22.38 -25.44
N TYR A 516 15.49 21.51 -24.89
CA TYR A 516 15.24 20.95 -23.57
C TYR A 516 15.23 22.05 -22.51
N LYS A 517 14.28 22.00 -21.57
CA LYS A 517 14.15 23.01 -20.50
C LYS A 517 15.48 23.24 -19.79
N HIS A 518 15.89 24.51 -19.72
CA HIS A 518 17.09 24.93 -18.98
C HIS A 518 16.90 24.74 -17.48
N THR A 519 17.55 23.72 -16.93
CA THR A 519 17.70 23.46 -15.50
C THR A 519 19.04 22.77 -15.24
N SER A 520 19.42 22.55 -13.99
CA SER A 520 20.60 21.76 -13.67
C SER A 520 20.49 20.35 -14.27
N THR A 521 21.62 19.75 -14.69
CA THR A 521 21.62 18.41 -15.32
C THR A 521 20.91 17.35 -14.46
N ALA A 522 21.08 17.40 -13.14
CA ALA A 522 20.41 16.49 -12.22
C ALA A 522 18.89 16.70 -12.16
N ASP A 523 18.44 17.95 -12.03
CA ASP A 523 17.00 18.30 -12.03
C ASP A 523 16.33 17.89 -13.35
N TYR A 524 17.03 18.11 -14.47
CA TYR A 524 16.56 17.72 -15.79
C TYR A 524 16.35 16.20 -15.89
N MET A 525 17.30 15.39 -15.43
CA MET A 525 17.18 13.92 -15.43
C MET A 525 16.00 13.43 -14.57
N PHE A 526 15.79 13.99 -13.38
CA PHE A 526 14.62 13.62 -12.56
C PHE A 526 13.29 13.99 -13.20
N ARG A 527 13.24 15.11 -13.94
CA ARG A 527 12.05 15.51 -14.70
C ARG A 527 11.81 14.65 -15.93
N VAL A 528 12.87 14.18 -16.61
CA VAL A 528 12.78 13.14 -17.65
C VAL A 528 12.18 11.86 -17.07
N PHE A 529 12.65 11.40 -15.91
CA PHE A 529 12.10 10.21 -15.26
C PHE A 529 10.64 10.38 -14.87
N ASN A 530 10.26 11.55 -14.35
CA ASN A 530 8.87 11.88 -14.05
C ASN A 530 8.00 11.86 -15.32
N ALA A 531 8.47 12.43 -16.43
CA ALA A 531 7.77 12.42 -17.72
C ALA A 531 7.49 11.01 -18.25
N LEU A 532 8.40 10.05 -18.05
CA LEU A 532 8.15 8.64 -18.38
C LEU A 532 6.94 8.06 -17.61
N GLY A 533 6.79 8.43 -16.34
CA GLY A 533 5.64 8.04 -15.52
C GLY A 533 4.36 8.73 -15.95
N GLN A 534 4.41 10.01 -16.36
CA GLN A 534 3.23 10.70 -16.89
C GLN A 534 2.68 10.01 -18.14
N ILE A 535 3.57 9.57 -19.05
CA ILE A 535 3.17 8.76 -20.21
C ILE A 535 2.60 7.41 -19.76
N SER A 536 3.24 6.74 -18.79
CA SER A 536 2.76 5.46 -18.25
C SER A 536 1.37 5.57 -17.62
N PHE A 537 1.13 6.63 -16.82
CA PHE A 537 -0.16 6.95 -16.23
C PHE A 537 -1.25 7.12 -17.30
N ALA A 538 -0.93 7.84 -18.39
CA ALA A 538 -1.92 8.14 -19.42
C ALA A 538 -2.50 6.89 -20.08
N PHE A 539 -1.69 5.85 -20.32
CA PHE A 539 -2.11 4.65 -21.06
C PHE A 539 -2.63 3.50 -20.18
N ALA A 540 -2.94 3.77 -18.90
CA ALA A 540 -3.15 2.69 -17.95
C ALA A 540 -4.60 2.52 -17.51
N GLY A 541 -5.26 1.49 -18.05
CA GLY A 541 -6.63 1.06 -17.69
C GLY A 541 -6.72 -0.40 -17.20
N HIS A 542 -5.58 -1.08 -17.06
CA HIS A 542 -5.52 -2.53 -16.83
C HIS A 542 -6.02 -2.95 -15.44
N ALA A 543 -5.97 -2.06 -14.46
CA ALA A 543 -6.37 -2.34 -13.08
C ALA A 543 -7.88 -2.61 -12.89
N VAL A 544 -8.70 -2.30 -13.91
CA VAL A 544 -10.16 -2.49 -13.90
C VAL A 544 -10.68 -3.32 -15.09
N VAL A 545 -9.78 -3.81 -15.96
CA VAL A 545 -10.17 -4.48 -17.21
C VAL A 545 -10.90 -5.80 -16.95
N LEU A 546 -10.48 -6.57 -15.95
CA LEU A 546 -11.10 -7.86 -15.66
C LEU A 546 -12.48 -7.65 -15.03
N GLU A 547 -12.62 -6.64 -14.18
CA GLU A 547 -13.89 -6.25 -13.57
C GLU A 547 -14.88 -5.78 -14.64
N ILE A 548 -14.42 -5.03 -15.66
CA ILE A 548 -15.24 -4.66 -16.82
C ILE A 548 -15.64 -5.91 -17.61
N GLN A 549 -14.70 -6.82 -17.90
CA GLN A 549 -14.97 -8.04 -18.64
C GLN A 549 -15.92 -9.00 -17.90
N ALA A 550 -15.88 -9.00 -16.57
CA ALA A 550 -16.76 -9.81 -15.73
C ALA A 550 -18.25 -9.47 -15.91
N THR A 551 -18.56 -8.22 -16.30
CA THR A 551 -19.94 -7.75 -16.59
C THR A 551 -20.50 -8.27 -17.90
N ILE A 552 -19.64 -8.76 -18.81
CA ILE A 552 -20.02 -9.31 -20.10
C ILE A 552 -20.43 -10.79 -19.94
N PRO A 553 -21.58 -11.20 -20.52
CA PRO A 553 -21.99 -12.60 -20.50
C PRO A 553 -20.98 -13.47 -21.24
N SER A 554 -20.74 -14.67 -20.70
CA SER A 554 -19.82 -15.66 -21.27
C SER A 554 -20.47 -17.04 -21.25
N THR A 555 -20.37 -17.77 -22.35
CA THR A 555 -20.74 -19.19 -22.43
C THR A 555 -19.56 -19.98 -23.02
N PRO A 556 -19.49 -21.32 -22.81
CA PRO A 556 -18.44 -22.14 -23.43
C PRO A 556 -18.33 -21.96 -24.95
N GLU A 557 -19.44 -21.69 -25.62
CA GLU A 557 -19.53 -21.46 -27.07
C GLU A 557 -19.21 -20.01 -27.48
N LYS A 558 -19.51 -19.03 -26.61
CA LYS A 558 -19.31 -17.60 -26.84
C LYS A 558 -18.56 -16.97 -25.65
N PRO A 559 -17.23 -17.10 -25.62
CA PRO A 559 -16.41 -16.59 -24.52
C PRO A 559 -16.39 -15.05 -24.52
N SER A 560 -16.40 -14.45 -23.32
CA SER A 560 -16.42 -12.99 -23.13
C SER A 560 -15.20 -12.27 -23.74
N LYS A 561 -14.09 -12.98 -23.92
CA LYS A 561 -12.85 -12.43 -24.50
C LYS A 561 -13.04 -11.85 -25.90
N ILE A 562 -13.97 -12.37 -26.70
CA ILE A 562 -14.23 -11.87 -28.07
C ILE A 562 -14.90 -10.49 -28.03
N PRO A 563 -16.09 -10.31 -27.41
CA PRO A 563 -16.70 -9.00 -27.29
C PRO A 563 -15.85 -8.02 -26.48
N MET A 564 -15.14 -8.48 -25.45
CA MET A 564 -14.22 -7.62 -24.69
C MET A 564 -13.08 -7.09 -25.55
N TRP A 565 -12.45 -7.94 -26.37
CA TRP A 565 -11.37 -7.53 -27.26
C TRP A 565 -11.83 -6.53 -28.32
N LYS A 566 -13.02 -6.73 -28.90
CA LYS A 566 -13.64 -5.74 -29.79
C LYS A 566 -13.83 -4.39 -29.07
N GLY A 567 -14.28 -4.44 -27.83
CA GLY A 567 -14.46 -3.25 -27.00
C GLY A 567 -13.14 -2.50 -26.72
N ALA A 568 -12.09 -3.26 -26.39
CA ALA A 568 -10.75 -2.74 -26.11
C ALA A 568 -10.07 -2.11 -27.33
N ILE A 569 -10.19 -2.73 -28.53
CA ILE A 569 -9.69 -2.13 -29.78
C ILE A 569 -10.37 -0.78 -30.04
N GLY A 570 -11.69 -0.72 -29.90
CA GLY A 570 -12.43 0.54 -30.04
C GLY A 570 -11.93 1.62 -29.07
N ALA A 571 -11.67 1.25 -27.81
CA ALA A 571 -11.14 2.16 -26.80
C ALA A 571 -9.72 2.65 -27.13
N TYR A 572 -8.82 1.77 -27.57
CA TYR A 572 -7.45 2.14 -27.94
C TYR A 572 -7.37 3.00 -29.21
N PHE A 573 -8.31 2.82 -30.14
CA PHE A 573 -8.46 3.70 -31.31
C PHE A 573 -8.90 5.11 -30.89
N ILE A 574 -9.93 5.23 -30.06
CA ILE A 574 -10.38 6.53 -29.51
C ILE A 574 -9.25 7.18 -28.71
N ASN A 575 -8.55 6.39 -27.89
CA ASN A 575 -7.38 6.83 -27.13
C ASN A 575 -6.30 7.41 -28.05
N ALA A 576 -5.99 6.76 -29.17
CA ALA A 576 -4.98 7.26 -30.11
C ALA A 576 -5.38 8.62 -30.71
N ILE A 577 -6.65 8.78 -31.10
CA ILE A 577 -7.20 10.04 -31.63
C ILE A 577 -7.22 11.16 -30.58
N CYS A 578 -7.34 10.83 -29.30
CA CYS A 578 -7.27 11.82 -28.23
C CYS A 578 -5.82 12.17 -27.89
N TYR A 579 -4.96 11.17 -27.70
CA TYR A 579 -3.67 11.34 -27.03
C TYR A 579 -2.59 11.85 -27.95
N PHE A 580 -2.44 11.26 -29.15
CA PHE A 580 -1.38 11.66 -30.07
C PHE A 580 -1.58 13.11 -30.53
N PRO A 581 -2.78 13.55 -30.96
CA PRO A 581 -3.00 14.95 -31.29
C PRO A 581 -2.77 15.88 -30.11
N VAL A 582 -3.29 15.58 -28.91
CA VAL A 582 -3.05 16.44 -27.73
C VAL A 582 -1.56 16.56 -27.44
N ALA A 583 -0.83 15.44 -27.37
CA ALA A 583 0.60 15.42 -27.09
C ALA A 583 1.42 16.19 -28.14
N LEU A 584 1.24 15.87 -29.42
CA LEU A 584 2.07 16.39 -30.52
C LEU A 584 1.71 17.85 -30.84
N ILE A 585 0.40 18.16 -30.96
CA ILE A 585 -0.04 19.52 -31.29
C ILE A 585 0.12 20.45 -30.08
N GLY A 586 -0.17 19.97 -28.86
CA GLY A 586 0.06 20.75 -27.66
C GLY A 586 1.54 21.10 -27.48
N TYR A 587 2.43 20.12 -27.71
CA TYR A 587 3.87 20.39 -27.67
C TYR A 587 4.32 21.29 -28.82
N TRP A 588 3.77 21.14 -30.03
CA TRP A 588 4.01 22.05 -31.15
C TRP A 588 3.54 23.50 -30.87
N ALA A 589 2.43 23.70 -30.17
CA ALA A 589 1.92 25.03 -29.91
C ALA A 589 2.76 25.79 -28.86
N PHE A 590 3.21 25.10 -27.81
CA PHE A 590 3.81 25.73 -26.62
C PHE A 590 5.29 25.38 -26.37
N GLY A 591 5.84 24.36 -27.02
CA GLY A 591 7.22 23.93 -26.85
C GLY A 591 7.57 23.62 -25.39
N GLN A 592 8.73 24.10 -24.94
CA GLN A 592 9.17 23.97 -23.55
C GLN A 592 8.29 24.73 -22.54
N ASP A 593 7.49 25.72 -22.96
CA ASP A 593 6.74 26.60 -22.04
C ASP A 593 5.33 26.09 -21.73
N VAL A 594 5.02 24.86 -22.14
CA VAL A 594 3.72 24.24 -21.85
C VAL A 594 3.53 24.01 -20.35
N ASP A 595 2.33 24.33 -19.85
CA ASP A 595 1.90 24.02 -18.50
C ASP A 595 1.70 22.50 -18.31
N ASP A 596 1.78 22.04 -17.05
CA ASP A 596 1.55 20.64 -16.67
C ASP A 596 0.16 20.11 -17.08
N ASN A 597 -0.82 20.99 -17.25
CA ASN A 597 -2.12 20.73 -17.88
C ASN A 597 -2.30 21.69 -19.05
N VAL A 598 -2.35 21.16 -20.27
CA VAL A 598 -2.42 21.96 -21.52
C VAL A 598 -3.63 22.90 -21.59
N LEU A 599 -4.74 22.58 -20.92
CA LEU A 599 -5.91 23.47 -20.88
C LEU A 599 -5.66 24.76 -20.07
N MET A 600 -4.63 24.77 -19.22
CA MET A 600 -4.24 25.95 -18.43
C MET A 600 -3.52 26.98 -19.31
N ALA A 601 -2.77 26.50 -20.31
CA ALA A 601 -2.05 27.31 -21.28
C ALA A 601 -2.98 27.99 -22.30
N LEU A 602 -4.13 27.38 -22.60
CA LEU A 602 -5.13 27.93 -23.52
C LEU A 602 -5.97 29.04 -22.85
N LYS A 603 -6.19 30.15 -23.57
CA LYS A 603 -6.98 31.31 -23.08
C LYS A 603 -8.10 31.77 -24.03
N ARG A 604 -8.06 31.37 -25.30
CA ARG A 604 -9.03 31.84 -26.32
C ARG A 604 -9.48 30.70 -27.25
N PRO A 605 -10.75 30.69 -27.69
CA PRO A 605 -11.86 31.51 -27.19
C PRO A 605 -12.28 31.10 -25.77
N GLY A 606 -12.49 32.07 -24.88
CA GLY A 606 -12.63 31.80 -23.43
C GLY A 606 -13.79 30.88 -23.04
N TRP A 607 -14.95 31.01 -23.69
CA TRP A 607 -16.12 30.15 -23.42
C TRP A 607 -15.86 28.67 -23.75
N LEU A 608 -15.08 28.40 -24.80
CA LEU A 608 -14.78 27.04 -25.24
C LEU A 608 -13.80 26.37 -24.27
N ILE A 609 -12.78 27.11 -23.83
CA ILE A 609 -11.82 26.62 -22.84
C ILE A 609 -12.49 26.46 -21.47
N ALA A 610 -13.41 27.37 -21.09
CA ALA A 610 -14.21 27.23 -19.88
C ALA A 610 -15.07 25.96 -19.93
N SER A 611 -15.75 25.73 -21.05
CA SER A 611 -16.52 24.51 -21.27
C SER A 611 -15.66 23.26 -21.18
N ALA A 612 -14.46 23.24 -21.79
CA ALA A 612 -13.55 22.10 -21.70
C ALA A 612 -13.10 21.81 -20.25
N ASN A 613 -12.82 22.84 -19.45
CA ASN A 613 -12.49 22.66 -18.04
C ASN A 613 -13.68 22.07 -17.24
N LEU A 614 -14.92 22.51 -17.52
CA LEU A 614 -16.11 21.92 -16.91
C LEU A 614 -16.34 20.46 -17.37
N MET A 615 -16.07 20.14 -18.64
CA MET A 615 -16.11 18.76 -19.14
C MET A 615 -15.11 17.86 -18.42
N VAL A 616 -13.90 18.35 -18.12
CA VAL A 616 -12.92 17.61 -17.29
C VAL A 616 -13.48 17.36 -15.89
N VAL A 617 -14.12 18.36 -15.25
CA VAL A 617 -14.76 18.19 -13.94
C VAL A 617 -15.80 17.06 -13.98
N VAL A 618 -16.70 17.07 -14.96
CA VAL A 618 -17.73 16.03 -15.11
C VAL A 618 -17.12 14.65 -15.38
N HIS A 619 -16.10 14.57 -16.23
CA HIS A 619 -15.39 13.32 -16.51
C HIS A 619 -14.76 12.74 -15.23
N VAL A 620 -13.98 13.56 -14.52
CA VAL A 620 -13.22 13.14 -13.34
C VAL A 620 -14.14 12.72 -12.19
N ILE A 621 -15.34 13.33 -12.08
CA ILE A 621 -16.38 12.86 -11.15
C ILE A 621 -16.75 11.40 -11.41
N GLY A 622 -16.98 11.04 -12.67
CA GLY A 622 -17.32 9.68 -13.06
C GLY A 622 -16.16 8.70 -12.89
N SER A 623 -14.97 9.09 -13.33
CA SER A 623 -13.77 8.25 -13.26
C SER A 623 -13.37 7.93 -11.81
N TYR A 624 -13.47 8.90 -10.89
CA TYR A 624 -13.28 8.64 -9.46
C TYR A 624 -14.19 7.51 -8.95
N GLN A 625 -15.48 7.52 -9.32
CA GLN A 625 -16.39 6.46 -8.87
C GLN A 625 -15.98 5.09 -9.43
N VAL A 626 -15.49 5.04 -10.68
CA VAL A 626 -15.02 3.78 -11.29
C VAL A 626 -13.83 3.20 -10.53
N TYR A 627 -12.87 4.02 -10.11
CA TYR A 627 -11.68 3.58 -9.36
C TYR A 627 -11.94 3.35 -7.87
N ALA A 628 -12.86 4.10 -7.25
CA ALA A 628 -13.18 3.98 -5.83
C ALA A 628 -14.07 2.76 -5.50
N MET A 629 -14.94 2.32 -6.41
CA MET A 629 -15.90 1.23 -6.15
C MET A 629 -15.26 -0.11 -5.74
N PRO A 630 -14.17 -0.59 -6.37
CA PRO A 630 -13.46 -1.79 -5.92
C PRO A 630 -12.89 -1.63 -4.51
N VAL A 631 -12.37 -0.44 -4.19
CA VAL A 631 -11.83 -0.11 -2.86
C VAL A 631 -12.95 -0.10 -1.83
N PHE A 632 -14.09 0.53 -2.12
CA PHE A 632 -15.26 0.52 -1.23
C PHE A 632 -15.74 -0.89 -0.94
N ALA A 633 -15.88 -1.73 -1.96
CA ALA A 633 -16.31 -3.11 -1.81
C ALA A 633 -15.32 -3.93 -0.97
N MET A 634 -14.02 -3.65 -1.11
CA MET A 634 -12.96 -4.27 -0.34
C MET A 634 -13.01 -3.85 1.14
N LEU A 635 -13.09 -2.55 1.40
CA LEU A 635 -13.16 -1.99 2.76
C LEU A 635 -14.43 -2.45 3.47
N GLU A 636 -15.61 -2.37 2.85
CA GLU A 636 -16.86 -2.85 3.44
C GLU A 636 -16.80 -4.36 3.76
N ARG A 637 -16.28 -5.17 2.83
CA ARG A 637 -16.11 -6.60 3.05
C ARG A 637 -15.16 -6.88 4.21
N MET A 638 -14.09 -6.09 4.35
CA MET A 638 -13.17 -6.17 5.48
C MET A 638 -13.90 -5.83 6.79
N MET A 639 -14.61 -4.71 6.86
CA MET A 639 -15.33 -4.30 8.07
C MET A 639 -16.40 -5.31 8.51
N ILE A 640 -17.15 -5.90 7.56
CA ILE A 640 -18.17 -6.91 7.85
C ILE A 640 -17.54 -8.22 8.30
N LYS A 641 -16.59 -8.75 7.50
CA LYS A 641 -16.07 -10.11 7.71
C LYS A 641 -14.96 -10.21 8.75
N ARG A 642 -14.19 -9.14 8.97
CA ARG A 642 -13.05 -9.14 9.90
C ARG A 642 -13.38 -8.49 11.24
N LEU A 643 -14.04 -7.34 11.19
CA LEU A 643 -14.36 -6.56 12.39
C LEU A 643 -15.78 -6.83 12.91
N ASN A 644 -16.51 -7.75 12.28
CA ASN A 644 -17.87 -8.16 12.64
C ASN A 644 -18.86 -6.98 12.74
N PHE A 645 -18.65 -5.91 11.97
CA PHE A 645 -19.62 -4.83 11.90
C PHE A 645 -20.89 -5.29 11.18
N PRO A 646 -22.09 -4.91 11.67
CA PRO A 646 -23.32 -5.27 11.00
C PRO A 646 -23.36 -4.62 9.61
N PRO A 647 -23.71 -5.38 8.55
CA PRO A 647 -23.91 -4.80 7.23
C PRO A 647 -25.08 -3.81 7.30
N GLY A 648 -24.91 -2.63 6.72
CA GLY A 648 -25.95 -1.60 6.74
C GLY A 648 -25.52 -0.27 6.18
N ILE A 649 -26.46 0.67 6.14
CA ILE A 649 -26.26 2.03 5.61
C ILE A 649 -25.21 2.77 6.43
N ALA A 650 -25.19 2.60 7.76
CA ALA A 650 -24.23 3.26 8.64
C ALA A 650 -22.79 2.85 8.32
N LEU A 651 -22.53 1.55 8.13
CA LEU A 651 -21.20 1.06 7.77
C LEU A 651 -20.76 1.62 6.41
N ARG A 652 -21.66 1.59 5.42
CA ARG A 652 -21.40 2.17 4.09
C ARG A 652 -21.04 3.66 4.20
N LEU A 653 -21.86 4.44 4.90
CA LEU A 653 -21.65 5.88 5.08
C LEU A 653 -20.28 6.14 5.70
N VAL A 654 -19.97 5.51 6.85
CA VAL A 654 -18.71 5.76 7.57
C VAL A 654 -17.51 5.33 6.74
N THR A 655 -17.49 4.10 6.23
CA THR A 655 -16.33 3.55 5.53
C THR A 655 -16.05 4.30 4.23
N ARG A 656 -17.07 4.62 3.43
CA ARG A 656 -16.87 5.32 2.16
C ARG A 656 -16.53 6.79 2.37
N SER A 657 -17.18 7.46 3.32
CA SER A 657 -16.85 8.86 3.65
C SER A 657 -15.43 8.98 4.23
N ALA A 658 -14.98 8.03 5.06
CA ALA A 658 -13.61 8.01 5.56
C ALA A 658 -12.58 7.87 4.42
N TYR A 659 -12.85 7.01 3.44
CA TYR A 659 -12.00 6.87 2.26
C TYR A 659 -11.95 8.15 1.42
N VAL A 660 -13.11 8.78 1.14
CA VAL A 660 -13.16 10.05 0.41
C VAL A 660 -12.43 11.16 1.18
N ALA A 661 -12.56 11.20 2.51
CA ALA A 661 -11.85 12.17 3.34
C ALA A 661 -10.32 11.99 3.26
N LEU A 662 -9.84 10.74 3.22
CA LEU A 662 -8.43 10.42 3.07
C LEU A 662 -7.87 10.90 1.73
N THR A 663 -8.50 10.52 0.61
CA THR A 663 -8.02 10.91 -0.73
C THR A 663 -8.09 12.42 -0.93
N LEU A 664 -9.13 13.07 -0.39
CA LEU A 664 -9.27 14.52 -0.36
C LEU A 664 -8.14 15.18 0.44
N PHE A 665 -7.86 14.70 1.65
CA PHE A 665 -6.79 15.23 2.49
C PHE A 665 -5.43 15.17 1.80
N ILE A 666 -5.11 14.04 1.16
CA ILE A 666 -3.85 13.88 0.43
C ILE A 666 -3.80 14.79 -0.79
N GLY A 667 -4.87 14.84 -1.61
CA GLY A 667 -4.92 15.68 -2.81
C GLY A 667 -4.83 17.18 -2.49
N VAL A 668 -5.43 17.61 -1.39
CA VAL A 668 -5.33 18.99 -0.91
C VAL A 668 -3.91 19.32 -0.41
N THR A 669 -3.22 18.34 0.21
CA THR A 669 -1.87 18.53 0.76
C THR A 669 -0.78 18.59 -0.31
N PHE A 670 -0.90 17.81 -1.38
CA PHE A 670 0.10 17.73 -2.46
C PHE A 670 -0.50 18.04 -3.85
N PRO A 671 -0.93 19.27 -4.14
CA PRO A 671 -1.66 19.59 -5.38
C PRO A 671 -0.77 19.74 -6.63
N PHE A 672 0.28 18.91 -6.77
CA PHE A 672 1.24 18.95 -7.88
C PHE A 672 0.82 17.99 -8.98
N PHE A 673 -0.04 18.44 -9.89
CA PHE A 673 -0.66 17.58 -10.91
C PHE A 673 0.36 16.78 -11.74
N GLY A 674 1.34 17.44 -12.36
CA GLY A 674 2.35 16.75 -13.17
C GLY A 674 3.20 15.75 -12.38
N ASP A 675 3.58 16.08 -11.15
CA ASP A 675 4.44 15.20 -10.35
C ASP A 675 3.71 14.03 -9.71
N LEU A 676 2.44 14.20 -9.34
CA LEU A 676 1.58 13.10 -8.90
C LEU A 676 1.36 12.09 -10.03
N LEU A 677 1.15 12.57 -11.27
CA LEU A 677 1.02 11.72 -12.44
C LEU A 677 2.29 10.91 -12.71
N GLY A 678 3.47 11.55 -12.65
CA GLY A 678 4.75 10.87 -12.78
C GLY A 678 4.97 9.82 -11.68
N PHE A 679 4.77 10.21 -10.41
CA PHE A 679 4.95 9.33 -9.26
C PHE A 679 4.06 8.09 -9.32
N PHE A 680 2.73 8.27 -9.44
CA PHE A 680 1.81 7.12 -9.49
C PHE A 680 1.94 6.32 -10.78
N GLY A 681 2.28 7.00 -11.89
CA GLY A 681 2.59 6.39 -13.18
C GLY A 681 3.71 5.35 -13.07
N GLY A 682 4.80 5.69 -12.38
CA GLY A 682 5.85 4.73 -12.05
C GLY A 682 5.44 3.72 -10.98
N PHE A 683 4.94 4.20 -9.84
CA PHE A 683 4.81 3.41 -8.63
C PHE A 683 3.74 2.32 -8.71
N GLY A 684 2.60 2.60 -9.35
CA GLY A 684 1.49 1.65 -9.49
C GLY A 684 1.23 1.21 -10.93
N PHE A 685 1.19 2.16 -11.87
CA PHE A 685 0.72 1.87 -13.22
C PHE A 685 1.72 1.09 -14.08
N ALA A 686 3.02 1.40 -14.00
CA ALA A 686 4.02 0.63 -14.71
C ALA A 686 3.98 -0.88 -14.32
N PRO A 687 3.89 -1.26 -13.02
CA PRO A 687 3.60 -2.63 -12.61
C PRO A 687 2.33 -3.22 -13.22
N THR A 688 1.18 -2.58 -13.02
CA THR A 688 -0.11 -3.17 -13.41
C THR A 688 -0.35 -3.23 -14.92
N SER A 689 0.29 -2.34 -15.68
CA SER A 689 0.00 -2.16 -17.11
C SER A 689 1.12 -2.61 -18.03
N TYR A 690 2.37 -2.59 -17.60
CA TYR A 690 3.50 -2.96 -18.46
C TYR A 690 4.01 -4.36 -18.18
N PHE A 691 4.32 -4.70 -16.92
CA PHE A 691 5.08 -5.93 -16.66
C PHE A 691 4.31 -7.05 -15.97
N LEU A 692 3.39 -6.79 -15.04
CA LEU A 692 2.66 -7.87 -14.36
C LEU A 692 1.86 -8.74 -15.34
N PRO A 693 1.10 -8.19 -16.32
CA PRO A 693 0.42 -9.02 -17.32
C PRO A 693 1.38 -9.89 -18.12
N SER A 694 2.55 -9.36 -18.49
CA SER A 694 3.57 -10.09 -19.25
C SER A 694 4.22 -11.20 -18.44
N ILE A 695 4.48 -10.98 -17.14
CA ILE A 695 4.96 -12.05 -16.23
C ILE A 695 3.91 -13.16 -16.12
N MET A 696 2.65 -12.80 -15.87
CA MET A 696 1.56 -13.79 -15.79
C MET A 696 1.40 -14.55 -17.10
N TRP A 697 1.53 -13.87 -18.24
CA TRP A 697 1.49 -14.50 -19.57
C TRP A 697 2.61 -15.53 -19.74
N LEU A 698 3.85 -15.20 -19.37
CA LEU A 698 4.98 -16.10 -19.45
C LEU A 698 4.81 -17.33 -18.55
N ILE A 699 4.26 -17.16 -17.35
CA ILE A 699 4.02 -18.25 -16.39
C ILE A 699 2.89 -19.18 -16.85
N ILE A 700 1.76 -18.61 -17.29
CA ILE A 700 0.55 -19.36 -17.61
C ILE A 700 0.61 -19.96 -19.02
N LYS A 701 0.99 -19.16 -20.03
CA LYS A 701 0.95 -19.60 -21.44
C LYS A 701 2.26 -20.20 -21.94
N LYS A 702 3.38 -19.98 -21.24
CA LYS A 702 4.70 -20.56 -21.54
C LYS A 702 5.04 -20.55 -23.05
N PRO A 703 5.07 -19.37 -23.70
CA PRO A 703 5.42 -19.28 -25.11
C PRO A 703 6.83 -19.82 -25.36
N GLU A 704 7.09 -20.32 -26.57
CA GLU A 704 8.40 -20.84 -26.98
C GLU A 704 9.50 -19.81 -26.71
N ARG A 705 10.60 -20.29 -26.08
CA ARG A 705 11.75 -19.44 -25.76
C ARG A 705 12.35 -18.88 -27.05
N LEU A 706 12.77 -17.62 -27.01
CA LEU A 706 13.30 -16.87 -28.16
C LEU A 706 12.30 -16.62 -29.31
N SER A 707 11.02 -16.94 -29.14
CA SER A 707 9.99 -16.48 -30.08
C SER A 707 9.77 -14.97 -29.98
N THR A 708 9.20 -14.35 -31.02
CA THR A 708 8.83 -12.92 -31.01
C THR A 708 7.94 -12.56 -29.82
N LYS A 709 6.98 -13.43 -29.47
CA LYS A 709 6.12 -13.24 -28.29
C LYS A 709 6.92 -13.27 -26.99
N TRP A 710 7.94 -14.10 -26.89
CA TRP A 710 8.81 -14.17 -25.72
C TRP A 710 9.61 -12.87 -25.56
N PHE A 711 10.20 -12.35 -26.64
CA PHE A 711 10.94 -11.07 -26.62
C PHE A 711 10.06 -9.87 -26.26
N ILE A 712 8.84 -9.77 -26.83
CA ILE A 712 7.91 -8.67 -26.53
C ILE A 712 7.53 -8.64 -25.04
N ASN A 713 7.32 -9.81 -24.42
CA ASN A 713 7.01 -9.91 -22.99
C ASN A 713 8.19 -9.45 -22.13
N TRP A 714 9.41 -9.89 -22.43
CA TRP A 714 10.60 -9.44 -21.69
C TRP A 714 10.90 -7.96 -21.88
N ALA A 715 10.74 -7.43 -23.09
CA ALA A 715 10.87 -5.99 -23.34
C ALA A 715 9.85 -5.19 -22.51
N SER A 716 8.63 -5.70 -22.36
CA SER A 716 7.60 -5.11 -21.48
C SER A 716 7.98 -5.15 -20.01
N ILE A 717 8.62 -6.24 -19.57
CA ILE A 717 9.13 -6.38 -18.20
C ILE A 717 10.26 -5.39 -17.92
N PHE A 718 11.31 -5.38 -18.74
CA PHE A 718 12.47 -4.49 -18.52
C PHE A 718 12.08 -3.02 -18.56
N THR A 719 11.30 -2.62 -19.56
CA THR A 719 10.83 -1.24 -19.69
C THR A 719 9.93 -0.85 -18.53
N GLY A 720 8.98 -1.72 -18.13
CA GLY A 720 8.08 -1.44 -17.01
C GLY A 720 8.81 -1.32 -15.67
N VAL A 721 9.78 -2.20 -15.39
CA VAL A 721 10.61 -2.11 -14.17
C VAL A 721 11.48 -0.86 -14.17
N PHE A 722 12.04 -0.48 -15.33
CA PHE A 722 12.79 0.76 -15.47
C PHE A 722 11.92 1.99 -15.18
N ILE A 723 10.73 2.09 -15.79
CA ILE A 723 9.78 3.18 -15.54
C ILE A 723 9.39 3.21 -14.06
N MET A 724 9.10 2.06 -13.46
CA MET A 724 8.73 1.97 -12.04
C MET A 724 9.81 2.57 -11.15
N VAL A 725 11.07 2.16 -11.30
CA VAL A 725 12.17 2.67 -10.46
C VAL A 725 12.47 4.14 -10.77
N ALA A 726 12.72 4.46 -12.03
CA ALA A 726 13.14 5.79 -12.44
C ALA A 726 12.07 6.84 -12.11
N SER A 727 10.83 6.58 -12.52
CA SER A 727 9.76 7.56 -12.39
C SER A 727 9.26 7.73 -10.97
N THR A 728 9.24 6.68 -10.16
CA THR A 728 8.90 6.81 -8.73
C THR A 728 9.92 7.72 -8.02
N ILE A 729 11.21 7.55 -8.31
CA ILE A 729 12.27 8.39 -7.74
C ILE A 729 12.14 9.85 -8.24
N GLY A 730 11.97 10.05 -9.55
CA GLY A 730 11.83 11.38 -10.15
C GLY A 730 10.58 12.12 -9.68
N GLY A 731 9.44 11.43 -9.65
CA GLY A 731 8.17 11.92 -9.13
C GLY A 731 8.26 12.31 -7.67
N PHE A 732 8.77 11.42 -6.82
CA PHE A 732 8.90 11.69 -5.39
C PHE A 732 9.84 12.86 -5.11
N ARG A 733 11.00 12.92 -5.77
CA ARG A 733 11.95 14.03 -5.63
C ARG A 733 11.32 15.36 -6.05
N ASN A 734 10.56 15.38 -7.15
CA ASN A 734 9.90 16.62 -7.57
C ASN A 734 8.82 17.05 -6.58
N ILE A 735 7.98 16.13 -6.09
CA ILE A 735 6.99 16.43 -5.05
C ILE A 735 7.67 17.02 -3.81
N VAL A 736 8.78 16.43 -3.34
CA VAL A 736 9.54 16.96 -2.20
C VAL A 736 10.07 18.37 -2.49
N THR A 737 10.62 18.59 -3.68
CA THR A 737 11.16 19.88 -4.10
C THR A 737 10.06 20.95 -4.12
N ASP A 738 8.94 20.66 -4.77
CA ASP A 738 7.83 21.59 -4.93
C ASP A 738 7.09 21.82 -3.60
N ALA A 739 6.94 20.77 -2.77
CA ALA A 739 6.39 20.87 -1.42
C ALA A 739 7.21 21.75 -0.48
N SER A 740 8.54 21.84 -0.66
CA SER A 740 9.40 22.69 0.19
C SER A 740 9.09 24.18 0.06
N THR A 741 8.54 24.60 -1.09
CA THR A 741 8.15 25.99 -1.38
C THR A 741 6.66 26.23 -1.19
N TYR A 742 5.85 25.17 -1.15
CA TYR A 742 4.41 25.26 -1.03
C TYR A 742 3.95 25.58 0.40
N ARG A 743 3.29 26.73 0.56
CA ARG A 743 2.73 27.16 1.85
C ARG A 743 1.26 26.79 1.95
N PHE A 744 0.98 25.66 2.61
CA PHE A 744 -0.38 25.14 2.76
C PHE A 744 -1.17 25.80 3.92
N TYR A 745 -0.55 26.05 5.07
CA TYR A 745 -1.20 26.53 6.31
C TYR A 745 -0.97 28.01 6.66
N THR A 746 -0.54 28.84 5.71
CA THR A 746 -0.37 30.30 5.90
C THR A 746 -0.91 31.04 4.70
#